data_AF-A0A3P7FBD1-F1
#
_entry.id   AF-A0A3P7FBD1-F1
#
_cell.length_a   1.000
_cell.length_b   1.000
_cell.length_c   1.000
_cell.angle_alpha   90.00
_cell.angle_beta   90.00
_cell.angle_gamma   90.00
#
_symmetry.space_group_name_H-M   'P 1'
#
loop_
_entity.id
_entity.type
_entity.pdbx_description
1 polymer ?
#
loop_
_entity_poly.entity_id
_entity_poly.type
_entity_poly.pdbx_seq_one_letter_code
_entity_poly.pdbx_strand_id
1 'polypeptide(L)'
;MATHLETNLGLLQELINKDPESYKEEFLAEYNFYIKTIQLLRLQPSLNHADLQSLLELINFLASTSSHYPKESTEYAASIMEILSSRLTGLDPEIRVAFCKALVILRNRRIVDPLAVMDLFFTLIPCEDKNLRKFICGSIKALIKKLTLQYRDQKMLSKVRTFLFTKLKDSRSIVVRTAELVLVDGFRKGFLKDAKTANALAECCLHKISRIQVAAIRFFLGSLEDNDSNDDESASEEEDQKTLKEVVVAYKAAKKTRKKKERFMKAKKLLSKGKKSKNENAGKFCNLLAIRYIYDPQTFAERLFGLLESRKNEKFETRLLCMALCARLIGTHRLQTLSFYSYMHRFLQPKQREITRILLYVAQACHELVPPDIIEQLVYVIAQNFVSDRNTPEAVTVGLNTIREIFANCPFAATEDLLRDLTDYKRFKNKNVSMAARGIITLFRAVNPKLLHRKDRGRPTQKLKDLKVAEFGVEYAKEFVEGAECLPVEADAVDTEMNDCQVQNDESEDTDFDSDFDTEFVEHDSLDSDVNMDSCGNHVVVTDICVDNARSPNKESRETNDQKITFSETKEKARQVCETRILTQDDFRKINAFRLKQQVEYDGKRRNDDIKLEEELGETIARQFFIIYVLKNFQELSSLVKIF
;
A
#
# COMPACT_ATOMS: atom_id res chain seq x y z
N MET A 1 43.87 21.29 -40.49
CA MET A 1 43.24 20.90 -39.21
C MET A 1 41.87 21.53 -39.02
N ALA A 2 41.63 22.78 -39.44
CA ALA A 2 40.33 23.45 -39.32
C ALA A 2 39.16 22.73 -40.02
N THR A 3 39.37 22.14 -41.20
CA THR A 3 38.29 21.47 -41.99
C THR A 3 37.71 20.22 -41.33
N HIS A 4 38.43 19.58 -40.41
CA HIS A 4 37.91 18.43 -39.66
C HIS A 4 37.06 18.84 -38.45
N LEU A 5 37.10 20.11 -38.05
CA LEU A 5 36.33 20.60 -36.90
C LEU A 5 34.86 20.82 -37.27
N GLU A 6 34.60 21.36 -38.45
CA GLU A 6 33.26 21.61 -38.99
C GLU A 6 32.49 20.31 -39.26
N THR A 7 33.19 19.21 -39.55
CA THR A 7 32.55 17.90 -39.82
C THR A 7 32.25 17.11 -38.55
N ASN A 8 32.77 17.50 -37.39
CA ASN A 8 32.56 16.77 -36.13
C ASN A 8 31.96 17.67 -35.05
N LEU A 9 30.64 17.81 -35.09
CA LEU A 9 29.84 18.57 -34.11
C LEU A 9 30.08 18.12 -32.65
N GLY A 10 30.43 16.85 -32.43
CA GLY A 10 30.75 16.34 -31.09
C GLY A 10 32.04 16.92 -30.53
N LEU A 11 33.09 16.99 -31.34
CA LEU A 11 34.36 17.61 -30.94
C LEU A 11 34.20 19.11 -30.74
N LEU A 12 33.46 19.77 -31.64
CA LEU A 12 33.16 21.20 -31.53
C LEU A 12 32.39 21.51 -30.24
N GLN A 13 31.43 20.66 -29.85
CA GLN A 13 30.73 20.80 -28.57
C GLN A 13 31.68 20.73 -27.36
N GLU A 14 32.65 19.80 -27.36
CA GLU A 14 33.63 19.70 -26.27
C GLU A 14 34.54 20.93 -26.20
N LEU A 15 34.94 21.48 -27.35
CA LEU A 15 35.77 22.67 -27.44
C LEU A 15 35.03 23.94 -26.99
N ILE A 16 33.79 24.13 -27.43
CA ILE A 16 32.97 25.28 -27.00
C ILE A 16 32.69 25.21 -25.49
N ASN A 17 32.53 24.00 -24.94
CA ASN A 17 32.37 23.85 -23.49
C ASN A 17 33.62 24.20 -22.68
N LYS A 18 34.82 24.17 -23.29
CA LYS A 18 36.07 24.60 -22.65
C LYS A 18 36.25 26.11 -22.75
N ASP A 19 36.20 26.64 -23.98
CA ASP A 19 36.45 28.06 -24.27
C ASP A 19 35.39 28.63 -25.23
N PRO A 20 34.25 29.12 -24.73
CA PRO A 20 33.14 29.55 -25.58
C PRO A 20 33.45 30.82 -26.38
N GLU A 21 34.29 31.72 -25.89
CA GLU A 21 34.58 32.97 -26.63
C GLU A 21 35.39 32.71 -27.91
N SER A 22 36.30 31.74 -27.89
CA SER A 22 37.19 31.45 -29.03
C SER A 22 36.47 30.80 -30.21
N TYR A 23 35.47 29.97 -29.95
CA TYR A 23 34.77 29.17 -30.96
C TYR A 23 33.43 29.79 -31.41
N LYS A 24 33.28 31.10 -31.22
CA LYS A 24 32.03 31.82 -31.51
C LYS A 24 31.74 31.88 -33.01
N GLU A 25 32.75 32.02 -33.85
CA GLU A 25 32.58 32.12 -35.31
C GLU A 25 32.09 30.79 -35.88
N GLU A 26 32.66 29.68 -35.42
CA GLU A 26 32.25 28.32 -35.77
C GLU A 26 30.82 28.04 -35.30
N PHE A 27 30.46 28.44 -34.08
CA PHE A 27 29.08 28.32 -33.60
C PHE A 27 28.09 29.11 -34.47
N LEU A 28 28.44 30.35 -34.86
CA LEU A 28 27.59 31.17 -35.72
C LEU A 28 27.48 30.59 -37.14
N ALA A 29 28.54 29.97 -37.67
CA ALA A 29 28.50 29.27 -38.96
C ALA A 29 27.47 28.13 -38.93
N GLU A 30 27.51 27.29 -37.88
CA GLU A 30 26.57 26.19 -37.67
C GLU A 30 25.13 26.70 -37.42
N TYR A 31 24.96 27.78 -36.67
CA TYR A 31 23.66 28.39 -36.45
C TYR A 31 23.05 28.97 -37.74
N ASN A 32 23.86 29.58 -38.60
CA ASN A 32 23.43 30.05 -39.91
C ASN A 32 23.07 28.89 -40.83
N PHE A 33 23.81 27.77 -40.76
CA PHE A 33 23.48 26.54 -41.47
C PHE A 33 22.12 26.01 -41.01
N TYR A 34 21.86 25.97 -39.70
CA TYR A 34 20.55 25.58 -39.14
C TYR A 34 19.39 26.45 -39.66
N ILE A 35 19.55 27.77 -39.67
CA ILE A 35 18.52 28.69 -40.17
C ILE A 35 18.19 28.38 -41.63
N LYS A 36 19.22 28.18 -42.48
CA LYS A 36 19.03 27.84 -43.90
C LYS A 36 18.33 26.49 -44.07
N THR A 37 18.73 25.48 -43.30
CA THR A 37 18.11 24.15 -43.34
C THR A 37 16.65 24.18 -42.88
N ILE A 38 16.31 25.02 -41.90
CA ILE A 38 14.92 25.23 -41.49
C ILE A 38 14.11 25.94 -42.57
N GLN A 39 14.66 26.95 -43.22
CA GLN A 39 13.99 27.61 -44.35
C GLN A 39 13.72 26.59 -45.47
N LEU A 40 14.68 25.69 -45.72
CA LEU A 40 14.49 24.59 -46.66
C LEU A 40 13.40 23.60 -46.21
N LEU A 41 13.36 23.23 -44.93
CA LEU A 41 12.30 22.40 -44.35
C LEU A 41 10.91 23.07 -44.43
N ARG A 42 10.84 24.41 -44.37
CA ARG A 42 9.60 25.17 -44.60
C ARG A 42 9.15 25.07 -46.06
N LEU A 43 10.05 24.91 -47.02
CA LEU A 43 9.71 24.78 -48.44
C LEU A 43 9.42 23.33 -48.84
N GLN A 44 10.24 22.39 -48.37
CA GLN A 44 10.18 20.97 -48.71
C GLN A 44 9.99 20.13 -47.43
N PRO A 45 8.81 19.52 -47.21
CA PRO A 45 8.54 18.70 -46.03
C PRO A 45 9.34 17.39 -45.97
N SER A 46 9.84 16.90 -47.11
CA SER A 46 10.60 15.65 -47.22
C SER A 46 12.09 15.91 -47.46
N LEU A 47 12.91 15.72 -46.42
CA LEU A 47 14.38 15.77 -46.50
C LEU A 47 14.94 14.40 -46.92
N ASN A 48 16.10 14.39 -47.58
CA ASN A 48 16.85 13.16 -47.79
C ASN A 48 17.38 12.64 -46.45
N HIS A 49 17.60 11.34 -46.32
CA HIS A 49 18.08 10.74 -45.07
C HIS A 49 19.41 11.34 -44.57
N ALA A 50 20.32 11.72 -45.48
CA ALA A 50 21.59 12.34 -45.09
C ALA A 50 21.39 13.75 -44.49
N ASP A 51 20.52 14.55 -45.11
CA ASP A 51 20.18 15.91 -44.66
C ASP A 51 19.36 15.88 -43.36
N LEU A 52 18.56 14.83 -43.17
CA LEU A 52 17.84 14.56 -41.94
C LEU A 52 18.81 14.31 -40.78
N GLN A 53 19.78 13.41 -40.96
CA GLN A 53 20.75 13.06 -39.92
C GLN A 53 21.61 14.26 -39.50
N SER A 54 22.11 15.03 -40.47
CA SER A 54 22.88 16.24 -40.17
C SER A 54 22.05 17.28 -39.43
N LEU A 55 20.78 17.46 -39.79
CA LEU A 55 19.86 18.35 -39.06
C LEU A 55 19.62 17.86 -37.62
N LEU A 56 19.45 16.55 -37.40
CA LEU A 56 19.25 15.99 -36.06
C LEU A 56 20.47 16.23 -35.15
N GLU A 57 21.67 16.04 -35.68
CA GLU A 57 22.92 16.31 -34.96
C GLU A 57 23.07 17.80 -34.66
N LEU A 58 22.74 18.67 -35.62
CA LEU A 58 22.77 20.12 -35.46
C LEU A 58 21.77 20.62 -34.41
N ILE A 59 20.54 20.09 -34.39
CA ILE A 59 19.53 20.41 -33.36
C ILE A 59 20.05 20.05 -31.96
N ASN A 60 20.69 18.90 -31.82
CA ASN A 60 21.24 18.46 -30.54
C ASN A 60 22.44 19.30 -30.12
N PHE A 61 23.34 19.63 -31.05
CA PHE A 61 24.48 20.51 -30.86
C PHE A 61 24.06 21.92 -30.40
N LEU A 62 23.11 22.55 -31.10
CA LEU A 62 22.63 23.89 -30.72
C LEU A 62 21.94 23.87 -29.35
N ALA A 63 21.20 22.81 -29.03
CA ALA A 63 20.59 22.65 -27.72
C ALA A 63 21.62 22.46 -26.59
N SER A 64 22.72 21.76 -26.86
CA SER A 64 23.79 21.50 -25.88
C SER A 64 24.75 22.69 -25.72
N THR A 65 24.89 23.55 -26.72
CA THR A 65 25.74 24.75 -26.68
C THR A 65 24.98 26.01 -26.21
N SER A 66 23.65 25.92 -26.13
CA SER A 66 22.74 27.04 -25.81
C SER A 66 23.05 27.84 -24.52
N SER A 67 23.83 27.30 -23.58
CA SER A 67 24.14 27.98 -22.30
C SER A 67 25.13 29.12 -22.45
N HIS A 68 26.02 29.03 -23.44
CA HIS A 68 27.13 29.97 -23.63
C HIS A 68 26.71 31.21 -24.42
N TYR A 69 25.73 31.07 -25.31
CA TYR A 69 25.26 32.14 -26.20
C TYR A 69 23.76 32.44 -25.98
N PRO A 70 23.41 33.31 -25.02
CA PRO A 70 22.03 33.51 -24.60
C PRO A 70 21.16 34.14 -25.69
N LYS A 71 21.69 35.04 -26.54
CA LYS A 71 20.89 35.75 -27.55
C LYS A 71 20.38 34.79 -28.63
N GLU A 72 21.31 34.06 -29.23
CA GLU A 72 21.10 33.07 -30.27
C GLU A 72 20.25 31.90 -29.74
N SER A 73 20.41 31.54 -28.46
CA SER A 73 19.60 30.50 -27.83
C SER A 73 18.12 30.87 -27.70
N THR A 74 17.79 32.16 -27.48
CA THR A 74 16.40 32.60 -27.38
C THR A 74 15.70 32.60 -28.73
N GLU A 75 16.41 33.02 -29.80
CA GLU A 75 15.92 32.94 -31.18
C GLU A 75 15.76 31.48 -31.63
N TYR A 76 16.74 30.63 -31.32
CA TYR A 76 16.68 29.19 -31.56
C TYR A 76 15.43 28.57 -30.91
N ALA A 77 15.18 28.87 -29.64
CA ALA A 77 14.00 28.40 -28.93
C ALA A 77 12.70 28.89 -29.56
N ALA A 78 12.63 30.18 -29.93
CA ALA A 78 11.46 30.77 -30.59
C ALA A 78 11.18 30.10 -31.95
N SER A 79 12.22 29.86 -32.74
CA SER A 79 12.14 29.17 -34.03
C SER A 79 11.57 27.75 -33.89
N ILE A 80 12.05 26.98 -32.89
CA ILE A 80 11.52 25.63 -32.61
C ILE A 80 10.04 25.70 -32.23
N MET A 81 9.65 26.62 -31.34
CA MET A 81 8.26 26.76 -30.90
C MET A 81 7.33 27.16 -32.05
N GLU A 82 7.77 28.04 -32.95
CA GLU A 82 7.01 28.43 -34.15
C GLU A 82 6.81 27.25 -35.11
N ILE A 83 7.86 26.45 -35.34
CA ILE A 83 7.81 25.30 -36.24
C ILE A 83 6.90 24.20 -35.70
N LEU A 84 7.03 23.89 -34.41
CA LEU A 84 6.19 22.88 -33.76
C LEU A 84 4.73 23.30 -33.66
N SER A 85 4.43 24.60 -33.56
CA SER A 85 3.05 25.08 -33.51
C SER A 85 2.38 25.20 -34.88
N SER A 86 3.12 25.61 -35.92
CA SER A 86 2.59 25.81 -37.28
C SER A 86 2.41 24.51 -38.08
N ARG A 87 3.33 23.55 -37.96
CA ARG A 87 3.40 22.36 -38.83
C ARG A 87 3.44 21.03 -38.08
N LEU A 88 2.48 20.82 -37.17
CA LEU A 88 2.39 19.62 -36.34
C LEU A 88 2.42 18.30 -37.14
N THR A 89 1.69 18.22 -38.25
CA THR A 89 1.47 16.97 -39.02
C THR A 89 2.42 16.75 -40.19
N GLY A 90 3.06 17.79 -40.72
CA GLY A 90 3.92 17.70 -41.90
C GLY A 90 5.40 17.42 -41.60
N LEU A 91 5.80 17.43 -40.32
CA LEU A 91 7.18 17.17 -39.90
C LEU A 91 7.42 15.67 -39.71
N ASP A 92 8.62 15.24 -40.08
CA ASP A 92 9.10 13.89 -39.82
C ASP A 92 9.08 13.57 -38.31
N PRO A 93 8.64 12.36 -37.89
CA PRO A 93 8.57 11.99 -36.49
C PRO A 93 9.90 12.14 -35.73
N GLU A 94 11.04 11.87 -36.37
CA GLU A 94 12.35 11.95 -35.73
C GLU A 94 12.73 13.39 -35.41
N ILE A 95 12.48 14.31 -36.35
CA ILE A 95 12.68 15.76 -36.16
C ILE A 95 11.80 16.25 -35.02
N ARG A 96 10.53 15.83 -34.99
CA ARG A 96 9.58 16.25 -33.94
C ARG A 96 10.08 15.85 -32.55
N VAL A 97 10.57 14.62 -32.40
CA VAL A 97 11.14 14.14 -31.13
C VAL A 97 12.45 14.87 -30.81
N ALA A 98 13.32 15.14 -31.80
CA ALA A 98 14.55 15.89 -31.60
C ALA A 98 14.31 17.33 -31.12
N PHE A 99 13.37 18.04 -31.73
CA PHE A 99 12.96 19.37 -31.27
C PHE A 99 12.39 19.32 -29.84
N CYS A 100 11.57 18.31 -29.52
CA CYS A 100 11.06 18.14 -28.16
C CYS A 100 12.20 17.87 -27.16
N LYS A 101 13.22 17.08 -27.53
CA LYS A 101 14.42 16.86 -26.72
C LYS A 101 15.22 18.15 -26.52
N ALA A 102 15.41 18.94 -27.58
CA ALA A 102 16.07 20.24 -27.52
C ALA A 102 15.35 21.20 -26.56
N LEU A 103 14.02 21.32 -26.67
CA LEU A 103 13.21 22.14 -25.76
C LEU A 103 13.34 21.70 -24.28
N VAL A 104 13.48 20.41 -24.02
CA VAL A 104 13.69 19.89 -22.66
C VAL A 104 15.03 20.36 -22.09
N ILE A 105 16.09 20.39 -22.91
CA ILE A 105 17.41 20.88 -22.51
C ILE A 105 17.35 22.39 -22.25
N LEU A 106 16.79 23.16 -23.18
CA LEU A 106 16.62 24.61 -23.06
C LEU A 106 15.82 25.02 -21.82
N ARG A 107 14.74 24.27 -21.53
CA ARG A 107 13.95 24.42 -20.30
C ARG A 107 14.77 24.13 -19.04
N ASN A 108 15.57 23.07 -19.03
CA ASN A 108 16.40 22.74 -17.87
C ASN A 108 17.43 23.85 -17.57
N ARG A 109 17.86 24.58 -18.60
CA ARG A 109 18.75 25.74 -18.52
C ARG A 109 18.04 27.06 -18.24
N ARG A 110 16.71 27.04 -18.04
CA ARG A 110 15.84 28.21 -17.77
C ARG A 110 15.83 29.29 -18.86
N ILE A 111 16.17 28.94 -20.11
CA ILE A 111 16.06 29.85 -21.27
C ILE A 111 14.59 30.03 -21.68
N VAL A 112 13.79 28.96 -21.57
CA VAL A 112 12.38 28.93 -21.94
C VAL A 112 11.52 28.69 -20.70
N ASP A 113 10.41 29.42 -20.60
CA ASP A 113 9.44 29.26 -19.51
C ASP A 113 8.80 27.85 -19.55
N PRO A 114 8.78 27.11 -18.42
CA PRO A 114 8.22 25.76 -18.39
C PRO A 114 6.75 25.68 -18.80
N LEU A 115 5.94 26.72 -18.58
CA LEU A 115 4.51 26.72 -18.95
C LEU A 115 4.32 26.76 -20.46
N ALA A 116 5.09 27.58 -21.18
CA ALA A 116 5.04 27.65 -22.64
C ALA A 116 5.40 26.30 -23.28
N VAL A 117 6.44 25.63 -22.77
CA VAL A 117 6.85 24.28 -23.24
C VAL A 117 5.76 23.25 -22.96
N MET A 118 5.13 23.30 -21.77
CA MET A 118 4.04 22.38 -21.47
C MET A 118 2.83 22.60 -22.36
N ASP A 119 2.45 23.84 -22.65
CA ASP A 119 1.30 24.09 -23.53
C ASP A 119 1.56 23.56 -24.94
N LEU A 120 2.76 23.78 -25.46
CA LEU A 120 3.19 23.21 -26.74
C LEU A 120 3.23 21.67 -26.73
N PHE A 121 3.65 21.05 -25.62
CA PHE A 121 3.57 19.59 -25.49
C PHE A 121 2.13 19.07 -25.49
N PHE A 122 1.20 19.77 -24.87
CA PHE A 122 -0.22 19.37 -24.89
C PHE A 122 -0.90 19.64 -26.23
N THR A 123 -0.43 20.59 -27.04
CA THR A 123 -0.89 20.74 -28.44
C THR A 123 -0.34 19.65 -29.36
N LEU A 124 0.82 19.06 -29.03
CA LEU A 124 1.44 17.93 -29.75
C LEU A 124 0.86 16.54 -29.43
N ILE A 125 0.27 16.34 -28.24
CA ILE A 125 -0.30 15.05 -27.81
C ILE A 125 -1.34 14.42 -28.78
N PRO A 126 -2.21 15.19 -29.45
CA PRO A 126 -3.17 14.67 -30.43
C PRO A 126 -2.53 14.02 -31.66
N CYS A 127 -1.24 14.25 -31.93
CA CYS A 127 -0.55 13.59 -33.03
C CYS A 127 -0.52 12.06 -32.85
N GLU A 128 -0.55 11.34 -33.97
CA GLU A 128 -0.66 9.86 -34.01
C GLU A 128 0.64 9.11 -33.67
N ASP A 129 1.62 9.80 -33.07
CA ASP A 129 2.92 9.22 -32.72
C ASP A 129 2.95 8.72 -31.26
N LYS A 130 3.01 7.39 -31.09
CA LYS A 130 3.10 6.73 -29.78
C LYS A 130 4.42 7.05 -29.06
N ASN A 131 5.52 7.14 -29.79
CA ASN A 131 6.85 7.40 -29.22
C ASN A 131 6.95 8.83 -28.71
N LEU A 132 6.46 9.79 -29.49
CA LEU A 132 6.35 11.19 -29.05
C LEU A 132 5.50 11.30 -27.78
N ARG A 133 4.34 10.64 -27.73
CA ARG A 133 3.44 10.72 -26.57
C ARG A 133 4.07 10.13 -25.31
N LYS A 134 4.79 9.00 -25.43
CA LYS A 134 5.59 8.41 -24.34
C LYS A 134 6.69 9.39 -23.88
N PHE A 135 7.39 10.02 -24.82
CA PHE A 135 8.43 11.01 -24.53
C PHE A 135 7.88 12.25 -23.80
N ILE A 136 6.78 12.83 -24.29
CA ILE A 136 6.12 14.00 -23.68
C ILE A 136 5.70 13.69 -22.25
N CYS A 137 5.01 12.55 -22.05
CA CYS A 137 4.58 12.11 -20.73
C CYS A 137 5.77 11.94 -19.77
N GLY A 138 6.85 11.28 -20.22
CA GLY A 138 8.08 11.13 -19.45
C GLY A 138 8.76 12.46 -19.12
N SER A 139 8.77 13.40 -20.07
CA SER A 139 9.36 14.73 -19.90
C SER A 139 8.61 15.59 -18.87
N ILE A 140 7.28 15.56 -18.87
CA ILE A 140 6.44 16.27 -17.90
C ILE A 140 6.61 15.65 -16.51
N LYS A 141 6.62 14.32 -16.40
CA LYS A 141 6.90 13.61 -15.14
C LYS A 141 8.28 13.99 -14.58
N ALA A 142 9.30 14.09 -15.44
CA ALA A 142 10.63 14.54 -15.06
C ALA A 142 10.66 16.01 -14.63
N LEU A 143 9.89 16.89 -15.28
CA LEU A 143 9.75 18.29 -14.90
C LEU A 143 9.21 18.43 -13.48
N ILE A 144 8.10 17.75 -13.16
CA ILE A 144 7.50 17.76 -11.82
C ILE A 144 8.51 17.27 -10.79
N LYS A 145 9.22 16.16 -11.08
CA LYS A 145 10.28 15.65 -10.20
C LYS A 145 11.38 16.69 -9.94
N LYS A 146 11.84 17.40 -10.97
CA LYS A 146 12.88 18.43 -10.84
C LYS A 146 12.37 19.65 -10.05
N LEU A 147 11.16 20.12 -10.32
CA LEU A 147 10.56 21.24 -9.58
C LEU A 147 10.44 20.95 -8.09
N THR A 148 10.06 19.73 -7.71
CA THR A 148 9.92 19.34 -6.30
C THR A 148 11.27 19.08 -5.62
N LEU A 149 12.18 18.31 -6.24
CA LEU A 149 13.43 17.89 -5.59
C LEU A 149 14.55 18.91 -5.70
N GLN A 150 14.74 19.53 -6.88
CA GLN A 150 15.89 20.39 -7.14
C GLN A 150 15.61 21.84 -6.82
N TYR A 151 14.45 22.36 -7.27
CA TYR A 151 14.16 23.79 -7.17
C TYR A 151 13.35 24.18 -5.92
N ARG A 152 12.56 23.25 -5.38
CA ARG A 152 11.57 23.51 -4.30
C ARG A 152 10.65 24.70 -4.60
N ASP A 153 10.38 24.97 -5.88
CA ASP A 153 9.58 26.12 -6.31
C ASP A 153 8.08 25.78 -6.29
N GLN A 154 7.46 26.06 -5.14
CA GLN A 154 6.04 25.79 -4.92
C GLN A 154 5.12 26.66 -5.80
N LYS A 155 5.56 27.87 -6.18
CA LYS A 155 4.75 28.77 -7.00
C LYS A 155 4.59 28.20 -8.41
N MET A 156 5.70 27.75 -9.00
CA MET A 156 5.67 27.12 -10.32
C MET A 156 4.94 25.78 -10.29
N LEU A 157 5.13 24.97 -9.24
CA LEU A 157 4.38 23.72 -9.07
C LEU A 157 2.86 23.96 -9.02
N SER A 158 2.41 25.01 -8.32
CA SER A 158 1.00 25.38 -8.27
C SER A 158 0.46 25.79 -9.65
N LYS A 159 1.23 26.58 -10.44
CA LYS A 159 0.85 26.94 -11.82
C LYS A 159 0.76 25.71 -12.73
N VAL A 160 1.75 24.82 -12.67
CA VAL A 160 1.78 23.54 -13.42
C VAL A 160 0.57 22.69 -13.07
N ARG A 161 0.25 22.56 -11.78
CA ARG A 161 -0.90 21.80 -11.29
C ARG A 161 -2.22 22.36 -11.81
N THR A 162 -2.42 23.67 -11.69
CA THR A 162 -3.63 24.34 -12.21
C THR A 162 -3.75 24.15 -13.72
N PHE A 163 -2.64 24.24 -14.45
CA PHE A 163 -2.60 23.99 -15.89
C PHE A 163 -3.03 22.55 -16.23
N LEU A 164 -2.53 21.55 -15.50
CA LEU A 164 -2.94 20.15 -15.67
C LEU A 164 -4.43 19.94 -15.39
N PHE A 165 -4.99 20.62 -14.37
CA PHE A 165 -6.43 20.56 -14.08
C PHE A 165 -7.28 21.16 -15.21
N THR A 166 -6.80 22.23 -15.87
CA THR A 166 -7.48 22.76 -17.05
C THR A 166 -7.47 21.75 -18.20
N LYS A 167 -6.35 21.05 -18.42
CA LYS A 167 -6.26 20.02 -19.48
C LYS A 167 -7.06 18.75 -19.18
N LEU A 168 -7.36 18.44 -17.92
CA LEU A 168 -8.27 17.35 -17.55
C LEU A 168 -9.72 17.60 -18.02
N LYS A 169 -10.11 18.87 -18.21
CA LYS A 169 -11.44 19.27 -18.69
C LYS A 169 -11.52 19.43 -20.21
N ASP A 170 -10.45 19.09 -20.94
CA ASP A 170 -10.44 19.17 -22.40
C ASP A 170 -11.37 18.11 -23.01
N SER A 171 -11.92 18.41 -24.19
CA SER A 171 -12.82 17.54 -24.96
C SER A 171 -12.13 16.26 -25.46
N ARG A 172 -10.82 16.31 -25.69
CA ARG A 172 -10.04 15.23 -26.30
C ARG A 172 -9.59 14.20 -25.28
N SER A 173 -10.05 12.97 -25.45
CA SER A 173 -9.76 11.83 -24.56
C SER A 173 -8.27 11.55 -24.35
N ILE A 174 -7.45 11.71 -25.40
CA ILE A 174 -6.00 11.43 -25.36
C ILE A 174 -5.30 12.44 -24.44
N VAL A 175 -5.67 13.72 -24.53
CA VAL A 175 -5.12 14.80 -23.70
C VAL A 175 -5.46 14.56 -22.24
N VAL A 176 -6.73 14.27 -21.94
CA VAL A 176 -7.19 13.99 -20.57
C VAL A 176 -6.44 12.79 -19.99
N ARG A 177 -6.31 11.69 -20.73
CA ARG A 177 -5.58 10.50 -20.29
C ARG A 177 -4.11 10.79 -19.99
N THR A 178 -3.44 11.59 -20.84
CA THR A 178 -2.03 11.94 -20.58
C THR A 178 -1.87 12.83 -19.34
N ALA A 179 -2.76 13.80 -19.14
CA ALA A 179 -2.76 14.65 -17.94
C ALA A 179 -3.04 13.83 -16.67
N GLU A 180 -4.00 12.92 -16.73
CA GLU A 180 -4.33 11.98 -15.66
C GLU A 180 -3.13 11.12 -15.27
N LEU A 181 -2.46 10.47 -16.24
CA LEU A 181 -1.28 9.63 -15.98
C LEU A 181 -0.12 10.42 -15.35
N VAL A 182 0.06 11.69 -15.72
CA VAL A 182 1.06 12.57 -15.10
C VAL A 182 0.71 12.85 -13.64
N LEU A 183 -0.57 13.13 -13.33
CA LEU A 183 -1.04 13.38 -11.97
C LEU A 183 -0.95 12.13 -11.08
N VAL A 184 -1.33 10.97 -11.60
CA VAL A 184 -1.21 9.67 -10.92
C VAL A 184 0.23 9.40 -10.52
N ASP A 185 1.18 9.58 -11.44
CA ASP A 185 2.61 9.40 -11.16
C ASP A 185 3.15 10.41 -10.15
N GLY A 186 2.73 11.67 -10.26
CA GLY A 186 3.12 12.73 -9.33
C GLY A 186 2.64 12.45 -7.90
N PHE A 187 1.43 11.91 -7.75
CA PHE A 187 0.89 11.52 -6.45
C PHE A 187 1.62 10.31 -5.87
N ARG A 188 1.81 9.24 -6.67
CA ARG A 188 2.50 8.00 -6.25
C ARG A 188 3.95 8.26 -5.79
N LYS A 189 4.68 9.12 -6.49
CA LYS A 189 6.07 9.48 -6.14
C LYS A 189 6.15 10.49 -4.99
N GLY A 190 5.01 11.04 -4.56
CA GLY A 190 4.92 11.94 -3.43
C GLY A 190 5.20 13.41 -3.73
N PHE A 191 5.32 13.78 -5.01
CA PHE A 191 5.57 15.18 -5.42
C PHE A 191 4.32 16.06 -5.35
N LEU A 192 3.14 15.45 -5.54
CA LEU A 192 1.84 16.10 -5.57
C LEU A 192 0.89 15.43 -4.57
N LYS A 193 1.25 15.37 -3.28
CA LYS A 193 0.41 14.80 -2.22
C LYS A 193 -0.64 15.80 -1.71
N ASP A 194 -1.42 16.35 -2.63
CA ASP A 194 -2.42 17.36 -2.29
C ASP A 194 -3.85 16.79 -2.30
N ALA A 195 -4.71 17.38 -1.48
CA ALA A 195 -6.14 17.09 -1.55
C ALA A 195 -6.75 17.52 -2.90
N LYS A 196 -6.30 18.65 -3.47
CA LYS A 196 -6.79 19.12 -4.78
C LYS A 196 -6.50 18.13 -5.90
N THR A 197 -5.32 17.51 -5.90
CA THR A 197 -4.96 16.50 -6.91
C THR A 197 -5.74 15.20 -6.73
N ALA A 198 -5.98 14.77 -5.49
CA ALA A 198 -6.82 13.60 -5.23
C ALA A 198 -8.25 13.81 -5.73
N ASN A 199 -8.83 15.00 -5.52
CA ASN A 199 -10.17 15.33 -5.99
C ASN A 199 -10.27 15.48 -7.52
N ALA A 200 -9.25 16.06 -8.17
CA ALA A 200 -9.19 16.08 -9.63
C ALA A 200 -9.13 14.65 -10.23
N LEU A 201 -8.43 13.72 -9.58
CA LEU A 201 -8.43 12.30 -9.95
C LEU A 201 -9.76 11.62 -9.63
N ALA A 202 -10.44 12.01 -8.54
CA ALA A 202 -11.78 11.52 -8.22
C ALA A 202 -12.81 11.93 -9.29
N GLU A 203 -12.74 13.15 -9.82
CA GLU A 203 -13.58 13.57 -10.96
C GLU A 203 -13.35 12.69 -12.21
N CYS A 204 -12.12 12.23 -12.43
CA CYS A 204 -11.78 11.32 -13.54
C CYS A 204 -12.43 9.94 -13.39
N CYS A 205 -12.70 9.46 -12.16
CA CYS A 205 -13.47 8.23 -11.92
C CYS A 205 -14.92 8.32 -12.44
N LEU A 206 -15.48 9.53 -12.54
CA LEU A 206 -16.85 9.78 -13.02
C LEU A 206 -16.91 10.04 -14.53
N HIS A 207 -15.78 9.94 -15.23
CA HIS A 207 -15.70 10.28 -16.64
C HIS A 207 -16.49 9.29 -17.52
N LYS A 208 -16.96 9.76 -18.70
CA LYS A 208 -17.73 8.93 -19.64
C LYS A 208 -16.90 7.79 -20.23
N ILE A 209 -15.63 8.07 -20.51
CA ILE A 209 -14.71 7.15 -21.19
C ILE A 209 -14.12 6.14 -20.20
N SER A 210 -14.39 4.86 -20.46
CA SER A 210 -13.95 3.74 -19.61
C SER A 210 -12.43 3.69 -19.39
N ARG A 211 -11.60 4.02 -20.39
CA ARG A 211 -10.13 4.02 -20.24
C ARG A 211 -9.61 5.00 -19.19
N ILE A 212 -10.20 6.19 -19.10
CA ILE A 212 -9.85 7.22 -18.09
C ILE A 212 -10.39 6.77 -16.73
N GLN A 213 -11.65 6.35 -16.68
CA GLN A 213 -12.27 5.85 -15.46
C GLN A 213 -11.49 4.68 -14.83
N VAL A 214 -11.06 3.69 -15.63
CA VAL A 214 -10.31 2.53 -15.14
C VAL A 214 -8.95 2.94 -14.57
N ALA A 215 -8.24 3.87 -15.23
CA ALA A 215 -6.94 4.37 -14.74
C ALA A 215 -7.09 5.11 -13.39
N ALA A 216 -8.08 5.98 -13.27
CA ALA A 216 -8.38 6.67 -12.02
C ALA A 216 -8.76 5.71 -10.88
N ILE A 217 -9.63 4.73 -11.16
CA ILE A 217 -10.05 3.74 -10.16
C ILE A 217 -8.86 2.89 -9.71
N ARG A 218 -8.05 2.38 -10.65
CA ARG A 218 -6.85 1.61 -10.35
C ARG A 218 -5.82 2.40 -9.53
N PHE A 219 -5.72 3.72 -9.75
CA PHE A 219 -4.93 4.60 -8.91
C PHE A 219 -5.39 4.61 -7.44
N PHE A 220 -6.70 4.75 -7.19
CA PHE A 220 -7.24 4.67 -5.82
C PHE A 220 -7.10 3.27 -5.22
N LEU A 221 -7.22 2.24 -6.06
CA LEU A 221 -7.09 0.85 -5.62
C LEU A 221 -5.63 0.44 -5.33
N GLY A 222 -4.64 1.20 -5.79
CA GLY A 222 -3.22 0.97 -5.54
C GLY A 222 -2.57 -0.05 -6.49
N SER A 223 -3.21 -0.44 -7.59
CA SER A 223 -2.60 -1.35 -8.57
C SER A 223 -1.52 -0.64 -9.38
N LEU A 224 -0.29 -1.16 -9.35
CA LEU A 224 0.86 -0.59 -10.07
C LEU A 224 0.83 -0.83 -11.59
N GLU A 225 -0.11 -1.62 -12.09
CA GLU A 225 -0.12 -2.15 -13.46
C GLU A 225 -0.50 -1.14 -14.57
N ASP A 226 -0.82 0.12 -14.22
CA ASP A 226 -1.26 1.11 -15.23
C ASP A 226 -0.17 1.66 -16.15
N ASN A 227 1.07 1.20 -16.03
CA ASN A 227 2.14 1.66 -16.91
C ASN A 227 2.24 0.88 -18.23
N ASP A 228 1.65 -0.32 -18.34
CA ASP A 228 1.89 -1.22 -19.48
C ASP A 228 0.66 -1.47 -20.38
N SER A 229 -0.55 -1.03 -20.01
CA SER A 229 -1.77 -1.22 -20.83
C SER A 229 -1.89 -0.28 -22.06
N ASN A 230 -0.78 0.10 -22.69
CA ASN A 230 -0.77 0.68 -24.04
C ASN A 230 -0.22 -0.29 -25.10
N ASP A 231 -0.06 -1.57 -24.75
CA ASP A 231 0.42 -2.62 -25.63
C ASP A 231 -0.66 -3.71 -25.89
N ASP A 232 -1.89 -3.29 -26.17
CA ASP A 232 -2.86 -4.15 -26.88
C ASP A 232 -2.69 -3.95 -28.40
N GLU A 233 -1.54 -4.42 -28.95
CA GLU A 233 -1.35 -4.83 -30.36
C GLU A 233 0.07 -5.30 -30.71
N SER A 234 0.97 -5.43 -29.72
CA SER A 234 2.23 -6.21 -29.88
C SER A 234 2.08 -7.58 -29.24
N ALA A 235 1.12 -8.36 -29.76
CA ALA A 235 1.06 -9.80 -29.58
C ALA A 235 2.23 -10.45 -30.34
N SER A 236 3.46 -10.33 -29.81
CA SER A 236 4.64 -11.11 -30.23
C SER A 236 5.91 -10.96 -29.37
N GLU A 237 5.96 -10.15 -28.28
CA GLU A 237 7.21 -10.01 -27.49
C GLU A 237 7.09 -10.16 -25.95
N GLU A 238 5.94 -10.54 -25.38
CA GLU A 238 5.79 -10.78 -23.93
C GLU A 238 6.12 -12.22 -23.47
N GLU A 239 7.03 -12.93 -24.16
CA GLU A 239 7.38 -14.33 -23.83
C GLU A 239 8.51 -14.51 -22.79
N ASP A 240 8.90 -13.49 -22.00
CA ASP A 240 10.11 -13.64 -21.17
C ASP A 240 10.05 -13.07 -19.73
N GLN A 241 8.89 -13.13 -19.06
CA GLN A 241 8.87 -13.08 -17.59
C GLN A 241 9.37 -14.40 -16.99
N LYS A 242 10.66 -14.69 -17.16
CA LYS A 242 11.27 -15.91 -16.63
C LYS A 242 11.09 -15.97 -15.11
N THR A 243 10.31 -16.94 -14.64
CA THR A 243 10.06 -17.13 -13.21
C THR A 243 11.40 -17.43 -12.50
N LEU A 244 11.55 -17.07 -11.21
CA LEU A 244 12.77 -17.40 -10.44
C LEU A 244 13.14 -18.89 -10.55
N LYS A 245 12.13 -19.77 -10.64
CA LYS A 245 12.31 -21.20 -10.88
C LYS A 245 12.96 -21.49 -12.23
N GLU A 246 12.51 -20.86 -13.31
CA GLU A 246 13.08 -21.02 -14.65
C GLU A 246 14.51 -20.48 -14.74
N VAL A 247 14.80 -19.33 -14.11
CA VAL A 247 16.16 -18.78 -14.06
C VAL A 247 17.10 -19.74 -13.31
N VAL A 248 16.62 -20.39 -12.24
CA VAL A 248 17.38 -21.42 -11.51
C VAL A 248 17.56 -22.69 -12.34
N VAL A 249 16.52 -23.16 -13.03
CA VAL A 249 16.59 -24.36 -13.89
C VAL A 249 17.53 -24.12 -15.07
N ALA A 250 17.44 -22.97 -15.75
CA ALA A 250 18.31 -22.59 -16.84
C ALA A 250 19.79 -22.49 -16.41
N TYR A 251 20.04 -21.99 -15.18
CA TYR A 251 21.38 -21.97 -14.63
C TYR A 251 21.91 -23.36 -14.29
N LYS A 252 21.06 -24.25 -13.76
CA LYS A 252 21.43 -25.65 -13.47
C LYS A 252 21.74 -26.44 -14.75
N ALA A 253 21.03 -26.19 -15.85
CA ALA A 253 21.24 -26.87 -17.13
C ALA A 253 22.49 -26.38 -17.89
N ALA A 254 22.98 -25.18 -17.62
CA ALA A 254 24.12 -24.58 -18.31
C ALA A 254 25.48 -24.94 -17.67
N LYS A 255 26.54 -25.08 -18.49
CA LYS A 255 27.93 -25.14 -17.99
C LYS A 255 28.24 -23.93 -17.10
N LYS A 256 28.73 -24.18 -15.88
CA LYS A 256 29.05 -23.20 -14.84
C LYS A 256 30.30 -22.38 -15.17
N THR A 257 30.21 -21.45 -16.12
CA THR A 257 31.26 -20.46 -16.39
C THR A 257 31.14 -19.24 -15.48
N ARG A 258 32.27 -18.60 -15.15
CA ARG A 258 32.32 -17.38 -14.30
C ARG A 258 31.36 -16.29 -14.79
N LYS A 259 31.30 -16.05 -16.12
CA LYS A 259 30.36 -15.10 -16.75
C LYS A 259 28.88 -15.46 -16.53
N LYS A 260 28.51 -16.74 -16.61
CA LYS A 260 27.13 -17.20 -16.37
C LYS A 260 26.73 -17.13 -14.90
N LYS A 261 27.66 -17.43 -13.97
CA LYS A 261 27.44 -17.25 -12.52
C LYS A 261 27.14 -15.77 -12.20
N GLU A 262 27.89 -14.84 -12.79
CA GLU A 262 27.65 -13.41 -12.61
C GLU A 262 26.29 -12.96 -13.18
N ARG A 263 25.92 -13.42 -14.38
CA ARG A 263 24.58 -13.15 -14.97
C ARG A 263 23.45 -13.71 -14.11
N PHE A 264 23.59 -14.94 -13.61
CA PHE A 264 22.62 -15.56 -12.70
C PHE A 264 22.50 -14.80 -11.38
N MET A 265 23.61 -14.36 -10.79
CA MET A 265 23.59 -13.55 -9.57
C MET A 265 22.93 -12.18 -9.81
N LYS A 266 23.19 -11.52 -10.94
CA LYS A 266 22.50 -10.28 -11.34
C LYS A 266 20.99 -10.51 -11.51
N ALA A 267 20.59 -11.57 -12.23
CA ALA A 267 19.18 -11.92 -12.41
C ALA A 267 18.48 -12.28 -11.09
N LYS A 268 19.13 -13.07 -10.22
CA LYS A 268 18.62 -13.42 -8.88
C LYS A 268 18.48 -12.18 -8.00
N LYS A 269 19.45 -11.25 -8.03
CA LYS A 269 19.37 -9.96 -7.30
C LYS A 269 18.25 -9.06 -7.83
N LEU A 270 18.03 -9.01 -9.14
CA LEU A 270 16.93 -8.24 -9.73
C LEU A 270 15.56 -8.83 -9.37
N LEU A 271 15.41 -10.16 -9.45
CA LEU A 271 14.18 -10.85 -9.08
C LEU A 271 13.91 -10.80 -7.56
N SER A 272 14.95 -10.88 -6.72
CA SER A 272 14.78 -10.75 -5.26
C SER A 272 14.47 -9.31 -4.84
N LYS A 273 15.11 -8.30 -5.46
CA LYS A 273 14.74 -6.89 -5.28
C LYS A 273 13.32 -6.62 -5.76
N GLY A 274 12.94 -7.18 -6.91
CA GLY A 274 11.57 -7.11 -7.44
C GLY A 274 10.53 -7.74 -6.51
N LYS A 275 10.85 -8.87 -5.86
CA LYS A 275 9.97 -9.49 -4.85
C LYS A 275 9.92 -8.70 -3.54
N LYS A 276 11.05 -8.18 -3.06
CA LYS A 276 11.07 -7.32 -1.86
C LYS A 276 10.30 -6.03 -2.11
N SER A 277 10.52 -5.36 -3.23
CA SER A 277 9.77 -4.15 -3.59
C SER A 277 8.29 -4.45 -3.87
N LYS A 278 7.95 -5.61 -4.46
CA LYS A 278 6.54 -6.02 -4.60
C LYS A 278 5.91 -6.33 -3.24
N ASN A 279 6.59 -6.99 -2.30
CA ASN A 279 6.00 -7.26 -0.99
C ASN A 279 5.92 -6.01 -0.09
N GLU A 280 6.91 -5.13 -0.15
CA GLU A 280 6.92 -3.88 0.62
C GLU A 280 5.93 -2.85 0.05
N ASN A 281 5.79 -2.76 -1.29
CA ASN A 281 4.91 -1.78 -1.92
C ASN A 281 3.52 -2.32 -2.30
N ALA A 282 3.35 -3.60 -2.65
CA ALA A 282 2.04 -4.16 -2.98
C ALA A 282 1.23 -4.57 -1.74
N GLY A 283 1.88 -4.70 -0.58
CA GLY A 283 1.23 -5.17 0.65
C GLY A 283 0.70 -4.09 1.59
N LYS A 284 1.09 -2.80 1.46
CA LYS A 284 0.91 -1.85 2.57
C LYS A 284 0.21 -0.53 2.30
N PHE A 285 0.03 -0.08 1.06
CA PHE A 285 -0.81 1.09 0.83
C PHE A 285 -1.54 0.99 -0.51
N CYS A 286 -2.79 0.48 -0.46
CA CYS A 286 -3.85 1.18 -1.18
C CYS A 286 -3.66 2.67 -0.87
N ASN A 287 -3.89 3.59 -1.81
CA ASN A 287 -3.71 5.03 -1.55
C ASN A 287 -4.80 5.53 -0.57
N LEU A 288 -4.78 5.04 0.67
CA LEU A 288 -5.65 5.38 1.76
C LEU A 288 -5.54 6.88 2.01
N LEU A 289 -4.35 7.44 1.81
CA LEU A 289 -4.11 8.89 1.74
C LEU A 289 -4.97 9.57 0.66
N ALA A 290 -5.00 9.06 -0.57
CA ALA A 290 -5.83 9.64 -1.62
C ALA A 290 -7.33 9.51 -1.31
N ILE A 291 -7.76 8.35 -0.79
CA ILE A 291 -9.16 8.11 -0.40
C ILE A 291 -9.58 9.07 0.73
N ARG A 292 -8.71 9.29 1.73
CA ARG A 292 -8.94 10.22 2.84
C ARG A 292 -9.01 11.69 2.39
N TYR A 293 -8.33 12.04 1.31
CA TYR A 293 -8.29 13.41 0.78
C TYR A 293 -9.49 13.78 -0.10
N ILE A 294 -10.40 12.85 -0.39
CA ILE A 294 -11.61 13.14 -1.17
C ILE A 294 -12.52 14.09 -0.38
N TYR A 295 -12.98 15.14 -1.04
CA TYR A 295 -14.00 16.05 -0.53
C TYR A 295 -15.36 15.40 -0.67
N ASP A 296 -16.14 15.44 0.41
CA ASP A 296 -17.48 14.84 0.46
C ASP A 296 -17.53 13.39 -0.07
N PRO A 297 -16.93 12.44 0.67
CA PRO A 297 -16.84 11.05 0.26
C PRO A 297 -18.21 10.37 0.09
N GLN A 298 -19.25 10.84 0.81
CA GLN A 298 -20.61 10.30 0.72
C GLN A 298 -21.20 10.57 -0.67
N THR A 299 -21.25 11.83 -1.11
CA THR A 299 -21.77 12.18 -2.43
C THR A 299 -20.96 11.54 -3.54
N PHE A 300 -19.64 11.43 -3.37
CA PHE A 300 -18.78 10.76 -4.34
C PHE A 300 -19.12 9.27 -4.48
N ALA A 301 -19.30 8.55 -3.37
CA ALA A 301 -19.67 7.14 -3.35
C ALA A 301 -21.06 6.91 -3.98
N GLU A 302 -22.04 7.76 -3.68
CA GLU A 302 -23.38 7.70 -4.27
C GLU A 302 -23.37 7.94 -5.78
N ARG A 303 -22.59 8.92 -6.27
CA ARG A 303 -22.42 9.17 -7.71
C ARG A 303 -21.75 7.99 -8.41
N LEU A 304 -20.71 7.42 -7.81
CA LEU A 304 -20.01 6.26 -8.35
C LEU A 304 -20.95 5.03 -8.40
N PHE A 305 -21.76 4.85 -7.36
CA PHE A 305 -22.77 3.79 -7.32
C PHE A 305 -23.89 4.01 -8.35
N GLY A 306 -24.37 5.24 -8.54
CA GLY A 306 -25.35 5.57 -9.58
C GLY A 306 -24.83 5.31 -11.00
N LEU A 307 -23.53 5.51 -11.24
CA LEU A 307 -22.88 5.10 -12.49
C LEU A 307 -22.86 3.58 -12.67
N LEU A 308 -22.60 2.83 -11.60
CA LEU A 308 -22.58 1.37 -11.62
C LEU A 308 -23.97 0.78 -11.91
N GLU A 309 -25.03 1.39 -11.37
CA GLU A 309 -26.42 0.96 -11.58
C GLU A 309 -26.92 1.30 -13.00
N SER A 310 -26.63 2.51 -13.48
CA SER A 310 -27.08 2.98 -14.80
C SER A 310 -26.43 2.23 -15.98
N ARG A 311 -25.15 1.85 -15.85
CA ARG A 311 -24.37 1.27 -16.97
C ARG A 311 -24.47 -0.24 -17.04
N LYS A 312 -25.56 -0.74 -17.64
CA LYS A 312 -25.82 -2.19 -17.83
C LYS A 312 -24.94 -2.91 -18.88
N ASN A 313 -24.16 -2.19 -19.69
CA ASN A 313 -23.42 -2.79 -20.82
C ASN A 313 -21.88 -2.79 -20.67
N GLU A 314 -21.32 -2.41 -19.51
CA GLU A 314 -19.85 -2.39 -19.33
C GLU A 314 -19.26 -3.79 -19.09
N LYS A 315 -17.97 -3.94 -19.45
CA LYS A 315 -17.18 -5.13 -19.16
C LYS A 315 -17.23 -5.43 -17.66
N PHE A 316 -17.37 -6.71 -17.31
CA PHE A 316 -17.49 -7.15 -15.92
C PHE A 316 -16.28 -6.74 -15.06
N GLU A 317 -15.07 -6.74 -15.63
CA GLU A 317 -13.84 -6.29 -14.95
C GLU A 317 -13.92 -4.82 -14.51
N THR A 318 -14.40 -3.92 -15.37
CA THR A 318 -14.59 -2.51 -15.03
C THR A 318 -15.57 -2.35 -13.87
N ARG A 319 -16.66 -3.13 -13.88
CA ARG A 319 -17.62 -3.12 -12.77
C ARG A 319 -17.01 -3.59 -11.47
N LEU A 320 -16.21 -4.66 -11.54
CA LEU A 320 -15.54 -5.19 -10.35
C LEU A 320 -14.61 -4.14 -9.73
N LEU A 321 -13.87 -3.40 -10.55
CA LEU A 321 -13.04 -2.28 -10.09
C LEU A 321 -13.87 -1.17 -9.43
N CYS A 322 -15.02 -0.80 -10.02
CA CYS A 322 -15.94 0.17 -9.41
C CYS A 322 -16.47 -0.33 -8.05
N MET A 323 -16.92 -1.60 -7.97
CA MET A 323 -17.39 -2.21 -6.72
C MET A 323 -16.30 -2.19 -5.65
N ALA A 324 -15.05 -2.50 -6.02
CA ALA A 324 -13.91 -2.47 -5.12
C ALA A 324 -13.67 -1.06 -4.54
N LEU A 325 -13.78 -0.02 -5.37
CA LEU A 325 -13.59 1.36 -4.93
C LEU A 325 -14.74 1.80 -4.01
N CYS A 326 -16.00 1.51 -4.37
CA CYS A 326 -17.15 1.79 -3.53
C CYS A 326 -17.01 1.13 -2.14
N ALA A 327 -16.69 -0.16 -2.10
CA ALA A 327 -16.50 -0.88 -0.84
C ALA A 327 -15.41 -0.25 0.05
N ARG A 328 -14.28 0.14 -0.54
CA ARG A 328 -13.20 0.79 0.20
C ARG A 328 -13.56 2.19 0.69
N LEU A 329 -14.31 2.96 -0.09
CA LEU A 329 -14.81 4.27 0.34
C LEU A 329 -15.74 4.13 1.53
N ILE A 330 -16.70 3.19 1.44
CA ILE A 330 -17.66 2.88 2.50
C ILE A 330 -16.93 2.45 3.77
N GLY A 331 -15.99 1.49 3.68
CA GLY A 331 -15.27 1.01 4.85
C GLY A 331 -14.33 2.04 5.48
N THR A 332 -13.65 2.86 4.67
CA THR A 332 -12.67 3.84 5.18
C THR A 332 -13.34 5.04 5.87
N HIS A 333 -14.41 5.57 5.27
CA HIS A 333 -15.12 6.76 5.77
C HIS A 333 -16.37 6.42 6.57
N ARG A 334 -16.70 5.13 6.77
CA ARG A 334 -17.92 4.65 7.43
C ARG A 334 -19.19 5.26 6.83
N LEU A 335 -19.32 5.16 5.50
CA LEU A 335 -20.40 5.78 4.72
C LEU A 335 -21.68 4.94 4.75
N GLN A 336 -22.84 5.59 4.79
CA GLN A 336 -24.13 4.90 4.78
C GLN A 336 -24.72 4.81 3.38
N THR A 337 -24.18 3.95 2.51
CA THR A 337 -24.74 3.68 1.18
C THR A 337 -25.50 2.35 1.17
N LEU A 338 -26.74 2.37 1.67
CA LEU A 338 -27.53 1.15 1.92
C LEU A 338 -27.86 0.35 0.64
N SER A 339 -28.10 1.04 -0.48
CA SER A 339 -28.41 0.42 -1.78
C SER A 339 -27.27 -0.45 -2.32
N PHE A 340 -26.04 -0.25 -1.84
CA PHE A 340 -24.88 -1.05 -2.24
C PHE A 340 -25.06 -2.53 -1.83
N TYR A 341 -25.55 -2.80 -0.62
CA TYR A 341 -25.78 -4.15 -0.12
C TYR A 341 -26.84 -4.88 -0.95
N SER A 342 -27.93 -4.19 -1.27
CA SER A 342 -29.01 -4.72 -2.12
C SER A 342 -28.51 -5.11 -3.51
N TYR A 343 -27.61 -4.28 -4.08
CA TYR A 343 -26.99 -4.54 -5.37
C TYR A 343 -26.04 -5.75 -5.32
N MET A 344 -25.31 -5.94 -4.22
CA MET A 344 -24.38 -7.07 -4.05
C MET A 344 -25.09 -8.43 -4.04
N HIS A 345 -26.31 -8.55 -3.50
CA HIS A 345 -27.05 -9.83 -3.48
C HIS A 345 -27.12 -10.53 -4.84
N ARG A 346 -27.20 -9.76 -5.94
CA ARG A 346 -27.28 -10.31 -7.31
C ARG A 346 -26.03 -11.10 -7.72
N PHE A 347 -24.88 -10.79 -7.12
CA PHE A 347 -23.59 -11.39 -7.45
C PHE A 347 -23.16 -12.48 -6.47
N LEU A 348 -23.89 -12.68 -5.36
CA LEU A 348 -23.56 -13.63 -4.30
C LEU A 348 -23.94 -15.07 -4.65
N GLN A 349 -23.49 -15.56 -5.81
CA GLN A 349 -23.67 -16.94 -6.26
C GLN A 349 -22.30 -17.63 -6.38
N PRO A 350 -22.14 -18.89 -5.93
CA PRO A 350 -20.85 -19.60 -6.00
C PRO A 350 -20.31 -19.78 -7.43
N LYS A 351 -21.19 -19.79 -8.44
CA LYS A 351 -20.84 -19.94 -9.86
C LYS A 351 -20.29 -18.66 -10.50
N GLN A 352 -20.37 -17.53 -9.80
CA GLN A 352 -19.96 -16.24 -10.35
C GLN A 352 -18.43 -16.16 -10.49
N ARG A 353 -17.97 -15.51 -11.56
CA ARG A 353 -16.53 -15.26 -11.77
C ARG A 353 -15.98 -14.35 -10.68
N GLU A 354 -14.83 -14.72 -10.13
CA GLU A 354 -14.10 -13.94 -9.11
C GLU A 354 -14.92 -13.63 -7.85
N ILE A 355 -15.81 -14.54 -7.47
CA ILE A 355 -16.69 -14.41 -6.31
C ILE A 355 -15.94 -14.11 -5.00
N THR A 356 -14.72 -14.63 -4.86
CA THR A 356 -13.84 -14.36 -3.71
C THR A 356 -13.52 -12.87 -3.55
N ARG A 357 -13.33 -12.15 -4.65
CA ARG A 357 -13.08 -10.70 -4.64
C ARG A 357 -14.34 -9.94 -4.24
N ILE A 358 -15.50 -10.35 -4.75
CA ILE A 358 -16.79 -9.73 -4.44
C ILE A 358 -17.11 -9.89 -2.94
N LEU A 359 -16.93 -11.09 -2.39
CA LEU A 359 -17.13 -11.35 -0.96
C LEU A 359 -16.17 -10.52 -0.10
N LEU A 360 -14.92 -10.35 -0.53
CA LEU A 360 -13.97 -9.47 0.15
C LEU A 360 -14.45 -8.01 0.14
N TYR A 361 -15.00 -7.51 -0.97
CA TYR A 361 -15.54 -6.14 -1.06
C TYR A 361 -16.75 -5.96 -0.16
N VAL A 362 -17.62 -6.97 -0.08
CA VAL A 362 -18.75 -6.96 0.85
C VAL A 362 -18.25 -6.86 2.29
N ALA A 363 -17.31 -7.71 2.70
CA ALA A 363 -16.73 -7.65 4.04
C ALA A 363 -16.09 -6.28 4.33
N GLN A 364 -15.39 -5.68 3.35
CA GLN A 364 -14.78 -4.35 3.50
C GLN A 364 -15.79 -3.20 3.63
N ALA A 365 -16.98 -3.33 3.02
CA ALA A 365 -18.04 -2.32 3.11
C ALA A 365 -18.75 -2.35 4.48
N CYS A 366 -18.85 -3.53 5.10
CA CYS A 366 -19.46 -3.70 6.42
C CYS A 366 -18.68 -2.94 7.50
N HIS A 367 -19.38 -2.13 8.29
CA HIS A 367 -18.84 -1.38 9.43
C HIS A 367 -19.91 -1.20 10.51
N GLU A 368 -19.47 -0.86 11.72
CA GLU A 368 -20.29 -0.80 12.93
C GLU A 368 -21.58 0.03 12.84
N LEU A 369 -21.60 1.08 11.99
CA LEU A 369 -22.72 2.03 11.87
C LEU A 369 -23.80 1.63 10.84
N VAL A 370 -23.69 0.46 10.21
CA VAL A 370 -24.72 -0.02 9.27
C VAL A 370 -25.85 -0.70 10.02
N PRO A 371 -27.13 -0.41 9.69
CA PRO A 371 -28.27 -1.08 10.31
C PRO A 371 -28.14 -2.60 10.28
N PRO A 372 -28.32 -3.29 11.42
CA PRO A 372 -28.09 -4.73 11.54
C PRO A 372 -29.01 -5.54 10.61
N ASP A 373 -30.24 -5.08 10.38
CA ASP A 373 -31.24 -5.77 9.52
C ASP A 373 -30.72 -6.05 8.11
N ILE A 374 -29.98 -5.09 7.53
CA ILE A 374 -29.44 -5.20 6.17
C ILE A 374 -28.29 -6.22 6.14
N ILE A 375 -27.44 -6.19 7.17
CA ILE A 375 -26.32 -7.13 7.28
C ILE A 375 -26.82 -8.54 7.57
N GLU A 376 -27.87 -8.69 8.38
CA GLU A 376 -28.51 -9.98 8.63
C GLU A 376 -29.02 -10.61 7.34
N GLN A 377 -29.76 -9.84 6.51
CA GLN A 377 -30.22 -10.29 5.20
C GLN A 377 -29.04 -10.68 4.28
N LEU A 378 -27.95 -9.91 4.32
CA LEU A 378 -26.75 -10.19 3.56
C LEU A 378 -26.10 -11.52 3.98
N VAL A 379 -25.93 -11.74 5.28
CA VAL A 379 -25.37 -12.98 5.81
C VAL A 379 -26.29 -14.16 5.52
N TYR A 380 -27.60 -13.98 5.64
CA TYR A 380 -28.59 -15.01 5.31
C TYR A 380 -28.47 -15.48 3.85
N VAL A 381 -28.35 -14.54 2.90
CA VAL A 381 -28.15 -14.87 1.49
C VAL A 381 -26.83 -15.60 1.24
N ILE A 382 -25.74 -15.20 1.93
CA ILE A 382 -24.45 -15.91 1.84
C ILE A 382 -24.57 -17.33 2.42
N ALA A 383 -25.23 -17.49 3.56
CA ALA A 383 -25.44 -18.79 4.20
C ALA A 383 -26.22 -19.73 3.29
N GLN A 384 -27.36 -19.28 2.74
CA GLN A 384 -28.18 -20.08 1.83
C GLN A 384 -27.43 -20.50 0.55
N ASN A 385 -26.66 -19.57 -0.03
CA ASN A 385 -26.01 -19.80 -1.32
C ASN A 385 -24.69 -20.56 -1.21
N PHE A 386 -23.91 -20.39 -0.13
CA PHE A 386 -22.58 -21.00 0.04
C PHE A 386 -22.57 -22.12 1.06
N VAL A 387 -23.25 -21.96 2.20
CA VAL A 387 -23.24 -22.90 3.33
C VAL A 387 -24.36 -23.92 3.16
N SER A 388 -24.22 -24.73 2.10
CA SER A 388 -25.14 -25.82 1.76
C SER A 388 -24.35 -27.07 1.41
N ASP A 389 -24.88 -28.24 1.76
CA ASP A 389 -24.29 -29.55 1.44
C ASP A 389 -24.14 -29.80 -0.07
N ARG A 390 -24.86 -29.05 -0.91
CA ARG A 390 -24.78 -29.15 -2.37
C ARG A 390 -23.52 -28.51 -2.95
N ASN A 391 -22.87 -27.63 -2.19
CA ASN A 391 -21.71 -26.88 -2.67
C ASN A 391 -20.40 -27.63 -2.41
N THR A 392 -19.36 -27.25 -3.14
CA THR A 392 -18.01 -27.76 -2.87
C THR A 392 -17.55 -27.33 -1.47
N PRO A 393 -16.76 -28.15 -0.77
CA PRO A 393 -16.29 -27.78 0.56
C PRO A 393 -15.45 -26.51 0.56
N GLU A 394 -14.78 -26.20 -0.57
CA GLU A 394 -14.07 -24.94 -0.78
C GLU A 394 -15.03 -23.75 -0.77
N ALA A 395 -16.16 -23.82 -1.49
CA ALA A 395 -17.16 -22.76 -1.47
C ALA A 395 -17.75 -22.55 -0.06
N VAL A 396 -18.00 -23.64 0.68
CA VAL A 396 -18.46 -23.58 2.08
C VAL A 396 -17.42 -22.88 2.97
N THR A 397 -16.12 -23.21 2.81
CA THR A 397 -15.04 -22.57 3.59
C THR A 397 -14.94 -21.07 3.31
N VAL A 398 -15.05 -20.67 2.04
CA VAL A 398 -15.03 -19.26 1.64
C VAL A 398 -16.25 -18.55 2.24
N GLY A 399 -17.44 -19.13 2.14
CA GLY A 399 -18.66 -18.59 2.75
C GLY A 399 -18.51 -18.36 4.25
N LEU A 400 -18.13 -19.38 5.02
CA LEU A 400 -17.96 -19.28 6.47
C LEU A 400 -16.90 -18.24 6.88
N ASN A 401 -15.76 -18.22 6.18
CA ASN A 401 -14.72 -17.21 6.45
C ASN A 401 -15.21 -15.80 6.13
N THR A 402 -15.99 -15.61 5.07
CA THR A 402 -16.51 -14.28 4.72
C THR A 402 -17.55 -13.80 5.74
N ILE A 403 -18.40 -14.70 6.25
CA ILE A 403 -19.32 -14.40 7.34
C ILE A 403 -18.56 -14.03 8.61
N ARG A 404 -17.47 -14.75 8.93
CA ARG A 404 -16.59 -14.43 10.06
C ARG A 404 -16.03 -13.01 9.96
N GLU A 405 -15.53 -12.61 8.79
CA GLU A 405 -15.00 -11.25 8.57
C GLU A 405 -16.11 -10.19 8.64
N ILE A 406 -17.31 -10.46 8.12
CA ILE A 406 -18.47 -9.56 8.24
C ILE A 406 -18.85 -9.36 9.71
N PHE A 407 -18.91 -10.43 10.50
CA PHE A 407 -19.21 -10.34 11.93
C PHE A 407 -18.09 -9.71 12.76
N ALA A 408 -16.83 -9.78 12.31
CA ALA A 408 -15.74 -9.06 12.93
C ALA A 408 -15.92 -7.54 12.83
N ASN A 409 -16.52 -7.07 11.72
CA ASN A 409 -16.82 -5.66 11.50
C ASN A 409 -18.16 -5.24 12.13
N CYS A 410 -19.16 -6.12 12.08
CA CYS A 410 -20.54 -5.86 12.52
C CYS A 410 -21.06 -7.01 13.40
N PRO A 411 -20.72 -7.04 14.70
CA PRO A 411 -21.12 -8.15 15.57
C PRO A 411 -22.62 -8.16 15.91
N PHE A 412 -23.30 -7.02 15.78
CA PHE A 412 -24.71 -6.85 16.17
C PHE A 412 -25.72 -7.55 15.25
N ALA A 413 -25.30 -7.91 14.04
CA ALA A 413 -26.18 -8.52 13.03
C ALA A 413 -26.40 -10.03 13.22
N ALA A 414 -25.79 -10.64 14.25
CA ALA A 414 -25.85 -12.08 14.46
C ALA A 414 -27.04 -12.47 15.35
N THR A 415 -27.98 -13.21 14.78
CA THR A 415 -29.07 -13.85 15.52
C THR A 415 -28.64 -15.20 16.11
N GLU A 416 -29.26 -15.60 17.22
CA GLU A 416 -28.92 -16.85 17.91
C GLU A 416 -29.14 -18.08 17.00
N ASP A 417 -30.19 -18.06 16.18
CA ASP A 417 -30.55 -19.16 15.28
C ASP A 417 -29.54 -19.33 14.16
N LEU A 418 -29.14 -18.22 13.52
CA LEU A 418 -28.12 -18.22 12.49
C LEU A 418 -26.77 -18.69 13.03
N LEU A 419 -26.39 -18.26 14.24
CA LEU A 419 -25.16 -18.72 14.87
C LEU A 419 -25.19 -20.22 15.16
N ARG A 420 -26.30 -20.74 15.71
CA ARG A 420 -26.45 -22.19 15.94
C ARG A 420 -26.18 -22.98 14.67
N ASP A 421 -26.82 -22.61 13.57
CA ASP A 421 -26.68 -23.28 12.27
C ASP A 421 -25.23 -23.22 11.73
N LEU A 422 -24.55 -22.07 11.84
CA LEU A 422 -23.16 -21.92 11.41
C LEU A 422 -22.16 -22.70 12.30
N THR A 423 -22.42 -22.79 13.61
CA THR A 423 -21.55 -23.50 14.55
C THR A 423 -21.62 -25.02 14.44
N ASP A 424 -22.71 -25.57 13.90
CA ASP A 424 -22.88 -27.02 13.74
C ASP A 424 -21.87 -27.61 12.72
N TYR A 425 -21.42 -26.79 11.77
CA TYR A 425 -20.33 -27.12 10.83
C TYR A 425 -18.97 -27.39 11.50
N LYS A 426 -18.83 -27.14 12.81
CA LYS A 426 -17.65 -27.54 13.60
C LYS A 426 -17.35 -29.04 13.51
N ARG A 427 -18.37 -29.89 13.34
CA ARG A 427 -18.22 -31.36 13.25
C ARG A 427 -18.12 -31.88 11.81
N PHE A 428 -18.04 -30.99 10.82
CA PHE A 428 -17.98 -31.36 9.42
C PHE A 428 -16.69 -32.14 9.10
N LYS A 429 -16.78 -33.11 8.16
CA LYS A 429 -15.68 -34.04 7.82
C LYS A 429 -14.42 -33.30 7.36
N ASN A 430 -14.58 -32.22 6.61
CA ASN A 430 -13.46 -31.45 6.07
C ASN A 430 -12.87 -30.51 7.13
N LYS A 431 -11.56 -30.64 7.37
CA LYS A 431 -10.82 -29.82 8.36
C LYS A 431 -11.01 -28.32 8.11
N ASN A 432 -10.96 -27.87 6.85
CA ASN A 432 -11.07 -26.46 6.51
C ASN A 432 -12.42 -25.86 6.92
N VAL A 433 -13.53 -26.57 6.65
CA VAL A 433 -14.89 -26.13 7.03
C VAL A 433 -15.02 -26.08 8.55
N SER A 434 -14.53 -27.13 9.22
CA SER A 434 -14.52 -27.25 10.68
C SER A 434 -13.70 -26.13 11.34
N MET A 435 -12.57 -25.72 10.74
CA MET A 435 -11.75 -24.60 11.20
C MET A 435 -12.43 -23.24 10.99
N ALA A 436 -13.09 -23.03 9.84
CA ALA A 436 -13.84 -21.81 9.57
C ALA A 436 -14.98 -21.61 10.59
N ALA A 437 -15.73 -22.67 10.89
CA ALA A 437 -16.77 -22.65 11.92
C ALA A 437 -16.20 -22.38 13.33
N ARG A 438 -15.04 -22.99 13.68
CA ARG A 438 -14.33 -22.66 14.93
C ARG A 438 -13.87 -21.20 14.99
N GLY A 439 -13.52 -20.61 13.86
CA GLY A 439 -13.18 -19.19 13.76
C GLY A 439 -14.35 -18.29 14.20
N ILE A 440 -15.57 -18.58 13.75
CA ILE A 440 -16.78 -17.85 14.16
C ILE A 440 -17.03 -18.01 15.67
N ILE A 441 -16.90 -19.23 16.20
CA ILE A 441 -17.05 -19.49 17.64
C ILE A 441 -16.04 -18.67 18.45
N THR A 442 -14.79 -18.62 18.01
CA THR A 442 -13.71 -17.89 18.68
C THR A 442 -13.99 -16.38 18.70
N LEU A 443 -14.51 -15.84 17.60
CA LEU A 443 -14.93 -14.44 17.51
C LEU A 443 -16.06 -14.11 18.50
N PHE A 444 -17.14 -14.89 18.53
CA PHE A 444 -18.26 -14.62 19.44
C PHE A 444 -17.95 -14.93 20.91
N ARG A 445 -16.91 -15.72 21.22
CA ARG A 445 -16.37 -15.82 22.58
C ARG A 445 -15.75 -14.53 23.07
N ALA A 446 -15.17 -13.74 22.17
CA ALA A 446 -14.57 -12.44 22.49
C ALA A 446 -15.62 -11.32 22.52
N VAL A 447 -16.61 -11.34 21.61
CA VAL A 447 -17.57 -10.24 21.48
C VAL A 447 -18.81 -10.41 22.35
N ASN A 448 -19.57 -11.50 22.16
CA ASN A 448 -20.79 -11.75 22.93
C ASN A 448 -21.03 -13.26 23.11
N PRO A 449 -20.51 -13.86 24.20
CA PRO A 449 -20.66 -15.29 24.47
C PRO A 449 -22.11 -15.72 24.72
N LYS A 450 -23.04 -14.80 25.01
CA LYS A 450 -24.43 -15.15 25.32
C LYS A 450 -25.17 -15.71 24.10
N LEU A 451 -24.85 -15.22 22.90
CA LEU A 451 -25.41 -15.67 21.63
C LEU A 451 -24.98 -17.09 21.25
N LEU A 452 -23.86 -17.57 21.80
CA LEU A 452 -23.41 -18.94 21.59
C LEU A 452 -24.18 -19.93 22.47
N HIS A 453 -24.44 -21.11 21.92
CA HIS A 453 -24.99 -22.23 22.67
C HIS A 453 -24.07 -22.60 23.84
N ARG A 454 -24.65 -23.08 24.96
CA ARG A 454 -23.91 -23.40 26.21
C ARG A 454 -22.67 -24.28 25.99
N LYS A 455 -22.69 -25.17 24.99
CA LYS A 455 -21.59 -26.08 24.64
C LYS A 455 -20.36 -25.35 24.07
N ASP A 456 -20.54 -24.19 23.45
CA ASP A 456 -19.50 -23.51 22.68
C ASP A 456 -18.94 -22.25 23.35
N ARG A 457 -19.57 -21.80 24.46
CA ARG A 457 -19.14 -20.63 25.27
C ARG A 457 -17.71 -20.74 25.83
N GLY A 458 -17.17 -21.95 25.92
CA GLY A 458 -15.86 -22.18 26.53
C GLY A 458 -15.91 -22.13 28.06
N ARG A 459 -14.73 -22.24 28.70
CA ARG A 459 -14.62 -22.06 30.15
C ARG A 459 -14.79 -20.56 30.47
N PRO A 460 -15.49 -20.20 31.56
CA PRO A 460 -15.68 -18.80 31.93
C PRO A 460 -14.33 -18.19 32.34
N THR A 461 -13.67 -17.50 31.40
CA THR A 461 -12.49 -16.67 31.68
C THR A 461 -12.93 -15.42 32.46
N GLN A 462 -12.06 -14.85 33.31
CA GLN A 462 -12.37 -13.59 34.03
C GLN A 462 -12.83 -12.49 33.08
N LYS A 463 -12.16 -12.36 31.93
CA LYS A 463 -12.55 -11.47 30.81
C LYS A 463 -14.00 -11.63 30.36
N LEU A 464 -14.54 -12.84 30.42
CA LEU A 464 -15.91 -13.14 29.98
C LEU A 464 -16.98 -12.53 30.91
N LYS A 465 -16.63 -12.27 32.17
CA LYS A 465 -17.52 -11.60 33.14
C LYS A 465 -17.50 -10.07 32.99
N ASP A 466 -16.40 -9.53 32.45
CA ASP A 466 -16.21 -8.09 32.24
C ASP A 466 -16.88 -7.52 30.99
N LEU A 467 -17.23 -8.39 30.03
CA LEU A 467 -17.79 -7.97 28.75
C LEU A 467 -19.20 -7.37 28.92
N LYS A 468 -19.27 -6.04 28.97
CA LYS A 468 -20.49 -5.30 28.65
C LYS A 468 -20.77 -5.54 27.16
N VAL A 469 -21.93 -6.12 26.86
CA VAL A 469 -22.38 -6.35 25.48
C VAL A 469 -22.50 -4.99 24.83
N ALA A 470 -21.75 -4.74 23.75
CA ALA A 470 -21.92 -3.52 23.01
C ALA A 470 -23.32 -3.53 22.38
N GLU A 471 -24.06 -2.44 22.55
CA GLU A 471 -25.33 -2.22 21.86
C GLU A 471 -25.07 -1.40 20.60
N PHE A 472 -25.86 -1.64 19.55
CA PHE A 472 -25.74 -0.91 18.29
C PHE A 472 -25.91 0.60 18.53
N GLY A 473 -24.91 1.37 18.10
CA GLY A 473 -24.92 2.84 18.22
C GLY A 473 -24.46 3.40 19.56
N VAL A 474 -24.04 2.56 20.52
CA VAL A 474 -23.49 3.02 21.81
C VAL A 474 -21.96 2.97 21.75
N GLU A 475 -21.31 4.13 21.68
CA GLU A 475 -19.85 4.23 21.81
C GLU A 475 -19.45 4.05 23.28
N TYR A 476 -18.85 2.90 23.62
CA TYR A 476 -18.26 2.71 24.94
C TYR A 476 -16.86 3.33 24.99
N ALA A 477 -16.74 4.49 25.62
CA ALA A 477 -15.44 4.99 26.04
C ALA A 477 -14.87 4.04 27.11
N LYS A 478 -13.70 3.43 26.85
CA LYS A 478 -12.99 2.66 27.88
C LYS A 478 -12.45 3.64 28.93
N GLU A 479 -12.97 3.59 30.16
CA GLU A 479 -12.55 4.47 31.27
C GLU A 479 -11.13 4.16 31.78
N PHE A 480 -10.67 2.92 31.64
CA PHE A 480 -9.37 2.46 32.14
C PHE A 480 -8.71 1.51 31.15
N VAL A 481 -7.39 1.40 31.23
CA VAL A 481 -6.63 0.37 30.50
C VAL A 481 -6.77 -0.95 31.28
N GLU A 482 -7.36 -1.97 30.67
CA GLU A 482 -7.54 -3.29 31.31
C GLU A 482 -6.19 -3.81 31.86
N GLY A 483 -6.09 -4.21 33.12
CA GLY A 483 -4.80 -4.64 33.70
C GLY A 483 -3.92 -3.49 34.24
N ALA A 484 -4.39 -2.24 34.23
CA ALA A 484 -3.73 -1.15 34.94
C ALA A 484 -3.72 -1.33 36.47
N GLU A 485 -4.51 -2.28 37.00
CA GLU A 485 -4.48 -2.64 38.43
C GLU A 485 -3.12 -3.17 38.92
N CYS A 486 -2.22 -3.56 38.02
CA CYS A 486 -0.89 -4.08 38.38
C CYS A 486 0.15 -3.00 38.71
N LEU A 487 -0.19 -1.72 38.54
CA LEU A 487 0.71 -0.61 38.80
C LEU A 487 0.47 -0.06 40.22
N PRO A 488 1.52 0.27 40.98
CA PRO A 488 1.38 0.84 42.32
C PRO A 488 0.75 2.23 42.26
N VAL A 489 -0.18 2.53 43.17
CA VAL A 489 -0.73 3.87 43.39
C VAL A 489 0.27 4.63 44.27
N GLU A 490 0.58 5.89 43.95
CA GLU A 490 1.63 6.69 44.63
C GLU A 490 1.45 6.81 46.17
N ALA A 491 0.26 6.51 46.69
CA ALA A 491 0.00 6.43 48.12
C ALA A 491 0.75 5.28 48.83
N ASP A 492 1.03 4.17 48.15
CA ASP A 492 1.73 3.01 48.74
C ASP A 492 3.27 3.22 48.77
N ALA A 493 3.78 4.25 48.08
CA ALA A 493 5.22 4.52 48.03
C ALA A 493 5.75 5.20 49.30
N VAL A 494 4.90 5.90 50.06
CA VAL A 494 5.34 6.70 51.23
C VAL A 494 5.43 5.85 52.51
N ASP A 495 4.69 4.74 52.59
CA ASP A 495 4.65 3.88 53.80
C ASP A 495 5.68 2.73 53.77
N THR A 496 6.42 2.55 52.67
CA THR A 496 7.39 1.46 52.54
C THR A 496 8.81 1.85 53.01
N GLU A 497 9.07 3.13 53.29
CA GLU A 497 10.44 3.62 53.60
C GLU A 497 10.85 3.52 55.09
N MET A 498 10.01 3.00 55.99
CA MET A 498 10.24 3.06 57.45
C MET A 498 10.19 1.71 58.19
N ASN A 499 10.15 0.56 57.49
CA ASN A 499 10.06 -0.74 58.17
C ASN A 499 11.09 -1.77 57.66
N ASP A 500 11.97 -2.11 58.60
CA ASP A 500 12.67 -3.38 58.77
C ASP A 500 13.74 -3.81 57.76
N CYS A 501 14.93 -3.25 58.03
CA CYS A 501 16.21 -3.92 58.10
C CYS A 501 16.15 -5.38 58.63
N GLN A 502 16.32 -6.35 57.72
CA GLN A 502 17.02 -7.64 57.87
C GLN A 502 16.74 -8.38 56.55
N VAL A 503 17.72 -8.67 55.69
CA VAL A 503 18.44 -9.94 55.70
C VAL A 503 19.59 -9.82 54.66
N GLN A 504 20.80 -10.01 55.18
CA GLN A 504 22.01 -10.59 54.56
C GLN A 504 22.58 -9.99 53.26
N ASN A 505 23.74 -9.36 53.46
CA ASN A 505 24.81 -9.13 52.50
C ASN A 505 25.14 -10.38 51.69
N ASP A 506 25.15 -10.25 50.37
CA ASP A 506 26.20 -10.82 49.53
C ASP A 506 26.73 -9.66 48.66
N GLU A 507 27.95 -9.25 48.99
CA GLU A 507 28.72 -8.20 48.33
C GLU A 507 29.27 -8.70 46.99
N SER A 508 29.00 -7.98 45.90
CA SER A 508 29.97 -7.77 44.83
C SER A 508 29.56 -6.59 43.96
N GLU A 509 30.04 -5.42 44.39
CA GLU A 509 30.60 -4.29 43.64
C GLU A 509 30.16 -4.09 42.16
N ASP A 510 29.43 -3.00 41.96
CA ASP A 510 29.76 -1.86 41.09
C ASP A 510 30.43 -2.14 39.74
N THR A 511 29.79 -1.70 38.65
CA THR A 511 30.23 -0.49 37.92
C THR A 511 29.37 -0.23 36.68
N ASP A 512 28.98 1.03 36.53
CA ASP A 512 28.28 1.63 35.40
C ASP A 512 28.95 1.36 34.04
N PHE A 513 28.16 1.14 32.99
CA PHE A 513 28.57 1.49 31.63
C PHE A 513 27.37 1.78 30.73
N ASP A 514 27.05 3.07 30.60
CA ASP A 514 26.48 3.63 29.37
C ASP A 514 27.50 3.47 28.24
N SER A 515 27.11 2.83 27.13
CA SER A 515 27.66 3.20 25.81
C SER A 515 26.85 2.59 24.66
N ASP A 516 26.44 3.47 23.76
CA ASP A 516 26.10 3.19 22.37
C ASP A 516 27.07 2.18 21.71
N PHE A 517 26.53 1.25 20.94
CA PHE A 517 27.29 0.54 19.91
C PHE A 517 26.44 0.30 18.66
N ASP A 518 26.45 1.31 17.79
CA ASP A 518 26.58 1.06 16.35
C ASP A 518 27.87 0.25 16.12
N THR A 519 27.84 -0.82 15.33
CA THR A 519 28.82 -1.14 14.26
C THR A 519 28.50 -2.49 13.61
N GLU A 520 28.14 -2.42 12.33
CA GLU A 520 28.54 -3.26 11.19
C GLU A 520 28.90 -4.75 11.41
N PHE A 521 28.07 -5.63 10.84
CA PHE A 521 28.45 -7.00 10.48
C PHE A 521 29.14 -7.02 9.10
N VAL A 522 30.45 -7.28 9.10
CA VAL A 522 31.24 -7.66 7.91
C VAL A 522 31.54 -9.17 7.98
N GLU A 523 31.32 -9.85 6.86
CA GLU A 523 31.48 -11.29 6.62
C GLU A 523 32.95 -11.75 6.73
N HIS A 524 33.19 -12.96 7.27
CA HIS A 524 34.33 -13.79 6.84
C HIS A 524 33.98 -15.30 6.88
N ASP A 525 33.92 -15.89 5.69
CA ASP A 525 33.87 -17.33 5.41
C ASP A 525 35.23 -18.01 5.72
N SER A 526 35.23 -19.24 6.22
CA SER A 526 36.05 -20.38 5.74
C SER A 526 35.93 -21.58 6.70
N LEU A 527 35.37 -22.73 6.26
CA LEU A 527 36.04 -24.01 5.94
C LEU A 527 36.65 -24.71 7.19
N ASP A 528 36.56 -26.00 7.48
CA ASP A 528 36.16 -27.24 6.81
C ASP A 528 36.21 -28.32 7.93
N SER A 529 35.35 -29.34 7.92
CA SER A 529 35.74 -30.76 8.18
C SER A 529 34.51 -31.67 8.40
N ASP A 530 34.45 -32.68 7.55
CA ASP A 530 33.46 -33.75 7.41
C ASP A 530 33.26 -34.66 8.64
N VAL A 531 32.03 -35.14 8.85
CA VAL A 531 31.72 -36.57 9.11
C VAL A 531 30.24 -36.87 8.81
N ASN A 532 30.01 -37.73 7.81
CA ASN A 532 28.75 -38.41 7.52
C ASN A 532 28.48 -39.53 8.56
N MET A 533 27.21 -39.84 8.89
CA MET A 533 26.60 -41.18 8.75
C MET A 533 25.14 -41.19 9.24
N ASP A 534 24.28 -41.88 8.48
CA ASP A 534 22.85 -42.11 8.65
C ASP A 534 22.45 -43.01 9.85
N SER A 535 21.14 -42.95 10.16
CA SER A 535 20.27 -44.04 10.64
C SER A 535 20.04 -44.24 12.15
N CYS A 536 18.75 -44.18 12.53
CA CYS A 536 17.98 -45.14 13.36
C CYS A 536 16.96 -44.45 14.28
N GLY A 537 15.70 -44.86 14.18
CA GLY A 537 14.73 -44.71 15.25
C GLY A 537 14.85 -45.84 16.27
N ASN A 538 14.51 -45.57 17.54
CA ASN A 538 13.74 -46.45 18.40
C ASN A 538 13.48 -45.82 19.78
N HIS A 539 12.26 -46.05 20.27
CA HIS A 539 11.84 -46.31 21.66
C HIS A 539 12.85 -46.09 22.79
N VAL A 540 12.47 -45.32 23.81
CA VAL A 540 12.91 -45.54 25.19
C VAL A 540 11.73 -45.32 26.16
N VAL A 541 11.33 -46.40 26.82
CA VAL A 541 10.63 -46.43 28.11
C VAL A 541 11.73 -46.60 29.16
N VAL A 542 11.80 -45.74 30.19
CA VAL A 542 12.60 -46.00 31.40
C VAL A 542 11.69 -45.95 32.62
N THR A 543 11.72 -47.08 33.33
CA THR A 543 11.09 -47.47 34.58
C THR A 543 11.87 -47.01 35.81
N ASP A 544 11.12 -46.75 36.89
CA ASP A 544 11.38 -46.97 38.33
C ASP A 544 12.74 -46.60 38.96
N ILE A 545 12.69 -45.66 39.92
CA ILE A 545 13.42 -45.77 41.19
C ILE A 545 12.49 -45.31 42.32
N CYS A 546 12.23 -46.25 43.24
CA CYS A 546 11.39 -46.16 44.43
C CYS A 546 12.10 -45.43 45.58
N VAL A 547 11.33 -44.69 46.41
CA VAL A 547 11.68 -44.43 47.82
C VAL A 547 10.43 -44.68 48.66
N ASP A 548 10.45 -45.79 49.39
CA ASP A 548 9.47 -46.20 50.40
C ASP A 548 9.57 -45.29 51.65
N ASN A 549 8.44 -44.82 52.21
CA ASN A 549 7.89 -45.32 53.48
C ASN A 549 6.83 -44.39 54.10
N ALA A 550 5.87 -45.06 54.75
CA ALA A 550 5.07 -44.62 55.90
C ALA A 550 3.84 -43.69 55.71
N ARG A 551 2.69 -44.37 55.85
CA ARG A 551 1.30 -43.92 56.07
C ARG A 551 1.09 -42.83 57.14
N SER A 552 0.26 -41.84 56.76
CA SER A 552 -0.94 -41.29 57.47
C SER A 552 -0.78 -40.58 58.82
N PRO A 553 -1.78 -39.79 59.31
CA PRO A 553 -2.81 -38.98 58.64
C PRO A 553 -3.05 -37.59 59.30
N ASN A 554 -3.97 -36.81 58.71
CA ASN A 554 -4.92 -35.86 59.32
C ASN A 554 -4.92 -34.43 58.77
N LYS A 555 -6.14 -34.06 58.35
CA LYS A 555 -6.63 -32.71 58.09
C LYS A 555 -6.47 -31.88 59.36
N GLU A 556 -5.89 -30.68 59.23
CA GLU A 556 -6.27 -29.51 60.01
C GLU A 556 -5.75 -28.25 59.29
N SER A 557 -6.71 -27.45 58.83
CA SER A 557 -6.69 -25.99 58.68
C SER A 557 -5.34 -25.27 58.73
N ARG A 558 -4.90 -24.79 57.56
CA ARG A 558 -4.21 -23.50 57.46
C ARG A 558 -5.08 -22.56 56.64
N GLU A 559 -5.92 -21.82 57.35
CA GLU A 559 -6.45 -20.54 56.88
C GLU A 559 -5.27 -19.57 56.83
N THR A 560 -4.68 -19.38 55.65
CA THR A 560 -3.89 -18.19 55.35
C THR A 560 -4.84 -17.18 54.74
N ASN A 561 -5.01 -16.07 55.45
CA ASN A 561 -5.78 -14.90 55.07
C ASN A 561 -5.29 -14.31 53.73
N ASP A 562 -5.76 -14.84 52.61
CA ASP A 562 -5.81 -14.09 51.35
C ASP A 562 -7.16 -13.36 51.34
N GLN A 563 -7.14 -12.12 51.83
CA GLN A 563 -8.26 -11.20 51.67
C GLN A 563 -8.59 -11.12 50.17
N LYS A 564 -9.74 -11.66 49.79
CA LYS A 564 -10.33 -11.51 48.46
C LYS A 564 -10.55 -10.01 48.21
N ILE A 565 -9.56 -9.35 47.62
CA ILE A 565 -9.69 -8.01 47.04
C ILE A 565 -10.93 -8.07 46.14
N THR A 566 -11.93 -7.26 46.45
CA THR A 566 -13.20 -7.35 45.72
C THR A 566 -13.00 -6.81 44.30
N PHE A 567 -13.70 -7.41 43.34
CA PHE A 567 -13.61 -7.04 41.92
C PHE A 567 -13.95 -5.56 41.62
N SER A 568 -14.65 -4.87 42.53
CA SER A 568 -14.86 -3.41 42.45
C SER A 568 -13.56 -2.67 42.72
N GLU A 569 -12.82 -3.07 43.76
CA GLU A 569 -11.56 -2.44 44.17
C GLU A 569 -10.49 -2.55 43.08
N THR A 570 -10.40 -3.66 42.35
CA THR A 570 -9.43 -3.79 41.26
C THR A 570 -9.70 -2.81 40.11
N LYS A 571 -10.98 -2.58 39.78
CA LYS A 571 -11.38 -1.62 38.73
C LYS A 571 -11.18 -0.18 39.17
N GLU A 572 -11.50 0.11 40.43
CA GLU A 572 -11.29 1.42 41.03
C GLU A 572 -9.80 1.75 41.10
N LYS A 573 -8.93 0.81 41.48
CA LYS A 573 -7.46 0.96 41.41
C LYS A 573 -6.98 1.23 39.98
N ALA A 574 -7.43 0.45 39.00
CA ALA A 574 -7.07 0.66 37.59
C ALA A 574 -7.51 2.05 37.09
N ARG A 575 -8.71 2.49 37.49
CA ARG A 575 -9.23 3.82 37.17
C ARG A 575 -8.42 4.92 37.84
N GLN A 576 -8.12 4.78 39.13
CA GLN A 576 -7.29 5.73 39.87
C GLN A 576 -5.90 5.87 39.25
N VAL A 577 -5.23 4.77 38.92
CA VAL A 577 -3.91 4.81 38.26
C VAL A 577 -3.97 5.54 36.91
N CYS A 578 -4.99 5.29 36.11
CA CYS A 578 -5.16 5.95 34.80
C CYS A 578 -5.54 7.43 34.94
N GLU A 579 -6.23 7.82 36.00
CA GLU A 579 -6.60 9.22 36.28
C GLU A 579 -5.44 10.01 36.91
N THR A 580 -4.59 9.38 37.75
CA THR A 580 -3.50 10.06 38.47
C THR A 580 -2.21 10.14 37.67
N ARG A 581 -1.87 9.10 36.89
CA ARG A 581 -0.55 8.96 36.27
C ARG A 581 -0.62 8.78 34.75
N ILE A 582 0.25 9.49 34.02
CA ILE A 582 0.50 9.24 32.60
C ILE A 582 1.33 7.95 32.48
N LEU A 583 0.77 6.95 31.81
CA LEU A 583 1.42 5.65 31.59
C LEU A 583 2.61 5.77 30.62
N THR A 584 3.78 5.33 31.06
CA THR A 584 4.99 5.24 30.24
C THR A 584 5.06 3.93 29.45
N GLN A 585 5.97 3.83 28.48
CA GLN A 585 6.15 2.61 27.67
C GLN A 585 6.49 1.38 28.53
N ASP A 586 7.20 1.56 29.64
CA ASP A 586 7.51 0.49 30.58
C ASP A 586 6.31 0.06 31.42
N ASP A 587 5.40 0.99 31.75
CA ASP A 587 4.12 0.65 32.38
C ASP A 587 3.27 -0.22 31.43
N PHE A 588 3.22 0.11 30.14
CA PHE A 588 2.54 -0.74 29.15
C PHE A 588 3.19 -2.13 29.00
N ARG A 589 4.53 -2.25 29.14
CA ARG A 589 5.20 -3.55 29.17
C ARG A 589 4.77 -4.37 30.38
N LYS A 590 4.69 -3.76 31.57
CA LYS A 590 4.22 -4.42 32.80
C LYS A 590 2.75 -4.86 32.67
N ILE A 591 1.88 -3.99 32.17
CA ILE A 591 0.46 -4.31 31.90
C ILE A 591 0.36 -5.49 30.92
N ASN A 592 1.15 -5.49 29.85
CA ASN A 592 1.15 -6.58 28.87
C ASN A 592 1.68 -7.89 29.46
N ALA A 593 2.74 -7.85 30.27
CA ALA A 593 3.26 -9.02 30.96
C ALA A 593 2.24 -9.60 31.95
N PHE A 594 1.50 -8.74 32.67
CA PHE A 594 0.43 -9.16 33.57
C PHE A 594 -0.74 -9.80 32.82
N ARG A 595 -1.17 -9.20 31.70
CA ARG A 595 -2.20 -9.79 30.82
C ARG A 595 -1.78 -11.14 30.25
N LEU A 596 -0.51 -11.29 29.90
CA LEU A 596 0.04 -12.55 29.39
C LEU A 596 0.06 -13.62 30.49
N LYS A 597 0.50 -13.25 31.71
CA LYS A 597 0.44 -14.16 32.88
C LYS A 597 -0.99 -14.62 33.15
N GLN A 598 -1.98 -13.71 33.16
CA GLN A 598 -3.38 -14.08 33.31
C GLN A 598 -3.84 -15.04 32.21
N GLN A 599 -3.40 -14.85 30.95
CA GLN A 599 -3.77 -15.78 29.87
C GLN A 599 -3.13 -17.17 30.04
N VAL A 600 -1.85 -17.22 30.44
CA VAL A 600 -1.08 -18.47 30.60
C VAL A 600 -1.55 -19.31 31.78
N GLU A 601 -1.95 -18.69 32.91
CA GLU A 601 -2.45 -19.39 34.09
C GLU A 601 -3.73 -20.21 33.78
N TYR A 602 -4.47 -19.82 32.74
CA TYR A 602 -5.68 -20.51 32.28
C TYR A 602 -5.44 -21.54 31.15
N ASP A 603 -4.22 -21.72 30.66
CA ASP A 603 -3.96 -22.39 29.36
C ASP A 603 -3.60 -23.88 29.38
N GLY A 604 -3.76 -24.56 30.51
CA GLY A 604 -3.26 -25.93 30.71
C GLY A 604 -3.73 -27.06 29.77
N LYS A 605 -4.63 -26.88 28.78
CA LYS A 605 -5.06 -27.93 27.81
C LYS A 605 -5.65 -27.40 26.47
N ARG A 606 -5.13 -26.34 25.84
CA ARG A 606 -5.66 -25.88 24.53
C ARG A 606 -5.07 -26.64 23.34
N ARG A 607 -5.86 -26.84 22.29
CA ARG A 607 -5.35 -27.40 21.01
C ARG A 607 -4.57 -26.29 20.28
N ASN A 608 -3.44 -26.62 19.68
CA ASN A 608 -2.64 -25.68 18.88
C ASN A 608 -3.45 -24.93 17.80
N ASP A 609 -4.51 -25.57 17.28
CA ASP A 609 -5.41 -24.98 16.29
C ASP A 609 -6.26 -23.81 16.86
N ASP A 610 -6.62 -23.83 18.15
CA ASP A 610 -7.39 -22.76 18.79
C ASP A 610 -6.49 -21.54 19.09
N ILE A 611 -5.24 -21.78 19.48
CA ILE A 611 -4.23 -20.73 19.72
C ILE A 611 -3.98 -19.94 18.43
N LYS A 612 -3.80 -20.63 17.31
CA LYS A 612 -3.62 -19.99 15.99
C LYS A 612 -4.81 -19.13 15.59
N LEU A 613 -6.04 -19.57 15.87
CA LEU A 613 -7.24 -18.78 15.56
C LEU A 613 -7.35 -17.52 16.43
N GLU A 614 -6.93 -17.59 17.69
CA GLU A 614 -6.86 -16.43 18.59
C GLU A 614 -5.76 -15.45 18.17
N GLU A 615 -4.59 -15.95 17.75
CA GLU A 615 -3.51 -15.14 17.17
C GLU A 615 -3.96 -14.44 15.89
N GLU A 616 -4.61 -15.17 14.96
CA GLU A 616 -5.19 -14.60 13.73
C GLU A 616 -6.23 -13.52 14.04
N LEU A 617 -7.11 -13.75 15.02
CA LEU A 617 -8.09 -12.76 15.46
C LEU A 617 -7.41 -11.53 16.09
N GLY A 618 -6.35 -11.75 16.87
CA GLY A 618 -5.51 -10.69 17.41
C GLY A 618 -4.89 -9.85 16.31
N GLU A 619 -4.39 -10.47 15.24
CA GLU A 619 -3.87 -9.77 14.07
C GLU A 619 -4.95 -9.00 13.30
N THR A 620 -6.15 -9.54 13.11
CA THR A 620 -7.23 -8.83 12.38
C THR A 620 -7.71 -7.62 13.15
N ILE A 621 -7.93 -7.76 14.46
CA ILE A 621 -8.26 -6.66 15.36
C ILE A 621 -7.12 -5.64 15.38
N ALA A 622 -5.86 -6.08 15.50
CA ALA A 622 -4.70 -5.19 15.45
C ALA A 622 -4.58 -4.46 14.11
N ARG A 623 -4.93 -5.08 12.97
CA ARG A 623 -4.97 -4.40 11.66
C ARG A 623 -6.05 -3.33 11.62
N GLN A 624 -7.25 -3.60 12.13
CA GLN A 624 -8.32 -2.61 12.25
C GLN A 624 -7.92 -1.46 13.18
N PHE A 625 -7.36 -1.77 14.35
CA PHE A 625 -6.88 -0.76 15.31
C PHE A 625 -5.66 0.00 14.80
N PHE A 626 -4.73 -0.63 14.09
CA PHE A 626 -3.58 0.06 13.49
C PHE A 626 -4.05 1.05 12.42
N ILE A 627 -5.08 0.69 11.64
CA ILE A 627 -5.74 1.63 10.73
C ILE A 627 -6.31 2.81 11.54
N ILE A 628 -6.98 2.58 12.68
CA ILE A 628 -7.56 3.62 13.56
C ILE A 628 -6.50 4.46 14.32
N TYR A 629 -5.41 3.86 14.79
CA TYR A 629 -4.37 4.55 15.57
C TYR A 629 -3.48 5.40 14.67
N VAL A 630 -3.20 4.92 13.46
CA VAL A 630 -2.60 5.73 12.39
C VAL A 630 -3.61 6.77 11.86
N LEU A 631 -4.93 6.57 11.96
CA LEU A 631 -5.94 7.60 11.67
C LEU A 631 -5.85 8.77 12.66
N LYS A 632 -5.77 8.48 13.97
CA LYS A 632 -5.84 9.50 15.03
C LYS A 632 -4.56 10.33 15.16
N ASN A 633 -3.39 9.69 15.21
CA ASN A 633 -2.11 10.39 15.36
C ASN A 633 -1.75 11.26 14.14
N PHE A 634 -2.16 10.89 12.93
CA PHE A 634 -1.89 11.73 11.74
C PHE A 634 -2.81 12.95 11.66
N GLN A 635 -4.04 12.87 12.17
CA GLN A 635 -4.96 14.01 12.27
C GLN A 635 -4.46 15.03 13.30
N GLU A 636 -3.94 14.56 14.44
CA GLU A 636 -3.33 15.42 15.46
C GLU A 636 -2.03 16.06 14.96
N LEU A 637 -1.15 15.30 14.30
CA LEU A 637 0.08 15.85 13.70
C LEU A 637 -0.19 16.84 12.57
N SER A 638 -1.20 16.59 11.71
CA SER A 638 -1.59 17.54 10.66
C SER A 638 -2.25 18.81 11.20
N SER A 639 -2.81 18.76 12.41
CA SER A 639 -3.41 19.92 13.08
C SER A 639 -2.33 20.72 13.82
N LEU A 640 -1.38 20.05 14.47
CA LEU A 640 -0.21 20.69 15.10
C LEU A 640 0.70 21.38 14.07
N VAL A 641 0.95 20.80 12.90
CA VAL A 641 1.77 21.42 11.83
C VAL A 641 1.04 22.59 11.12
N LYS A 642 -0.24 22.83 11.40
CA LYS A 642 -0.96 24.04 10.96
C LYS A 642 -1.03 25.13 12.04
N ILE A 643 -0.62 24.82 13.27
CA ILE A 643 -0.64 25.72 14.43
C ILE A 643 0.78 26.24 14.73
N PHE A 644 1.82 25.52 14.32
CA PHE A 644 3.19 26.03 14.14
C PHE A 644 3.41 26.50 12.70
#